data_AF-A0A103DW24-F1
#
_entry.id   AF-A0A103DW24-F1
#
_cell.length_a   1.000
_cell.length_b   1.000
_cell.length_c   1.000
_cell.angle_alpha   90.00
_cell.angle_beta   90.00
_cell.angle_gamma   90.00
#
_symmetry.space_group_name_H-M   'P 1'
#
loop_
_entity.id
_entity.type
_entity.pdbx_description
1 polymer ?
#
loop_
_entity_poly.entity_id
_entity_poly.type
_entity_poly.pdbx_seq_one_letter_code
_entity_poly.pdbx_strand_id
1 'polypeptide(L)'
;MIVGTAGHIDHGKTTLVRALTGVDTDRLKEEKARGISIELGYAYTPLANGDVLGFIDVPGHEKLVHTMAAGACGIDFALLVIAADDGVMPQTREHLAILQLLGVTQGAIALTKGDRVDVARIAQVRDEIRAWLAPTPFAAAPIFETRATDPGAAGVAALNAHLRATALGWHARRDDGLFRLAVDRVFTLVGQGTVVAGTAFAGRVSTGDTVVVARTGESARVRSIHAQNRATDVGRAGERCALNLAGIDKAALARGDMIVDARLATLSPRIDVELTLTPDAGLSVAHWTPLHVHLGTLHRVAHVALLEGETLGPGQCARAQLNFAEPIFAMPGDRFIVRNAQATQTVGGGRVLDPFGPARKRRTNARRAWLDALVAWLDEGRLDALLDEATLGIMCGTLTHLTGLPAHALTLPADAVHIAATGRQADDARVIARRHWDGLRARVLDALDAFHRHSPDEQGPDVARLRRIAAPLTDDALWRALTDALIDDGMIVRSGPWLHLPSHAVSFDAGEHALAARLLPLVADGRYDPPWVRDLASATGVAEDTVRMLMRKLARRGDVHQVVRDLFYHRDVIVMLARLIERLSHKQRGALDAATFRDATGLGRKRAIQILEFFDRVGYTRFHRDRHWLRGDSRLLGS
;
A
#
# COMPACT_ATOMS: atom_id res chain seq x y z
N MET A 1 17.50 15.80 -18.66
CA MET A 1 18.59 14.89 -18.29
C MET A 1 19.43 15.56 -17.20
N ILE A 2 19.66 14.87 -16.08
CA ILE A 2 20.53 15.32 -14.98
C ILE A 2 21.86 14.56 -15.01
N VAL A 3 22.95 15.30 -15.14
CA VAL A 3 24.33 14.81 -15.09
C VAL A 3 24.87 14.97 -13.68
N GLY A 4 25.32 13.88 -13.06
CA GLY A 4 26.02 13.96 -11.78
C GLY A 4 27.52 13.85 -11.96
N THR A 5 28.28 14.80 -11.42
CA THR A 5 29.74 14.68 -11.38
C THR A 5 30.15 13.74 -10.27
N ALA A 6 31.15 12.90 -10.53
CA ALA A 6 31.67 11.97 -9.53
C ALA A 6 33.18 11.81 -9.72
N GLY A 7 33.92 11.73 -8.62
CA GLY A 7 35.36 11.54 -8.66
C GLY A 7 36.03 11.99 -7.37
N HIS A 8 37.30 11.66 -7.21
CA HIS A 8 38.11 12.03 -6.05
C HIS A 8 38.15 13.56 -5.82
N ILE A 9 38.45 13.94 -4.58
CA ILE A 9 38.76 15.33 -4.24
C ILE A 9 39.89 15.87 -5.14
N ASP A 10 39.86 17.16 -5.45
CA ASP A 10 40.87 17.86 -6.27
C ASP A 10 41.12 17.32 -7.70
N HIS A 11 40.24 16.46 -8.23
CA HIS A 11 40.27 16.04 -9.64
C HIS A 11 39.63 17.07 -10.59
N GLY A 12 39.12 18.20 -10.08
CA GLY A 12 38.62 19.31 -10.90
C GLY A 12 37.14 19.25 -11.29
N LYS A 13 36.29 18.57 -10.51
CA LYS A 13 34.84 18.45 -10.73
C LYS A 13 34.15 19.81 -10.89
N THR A 14 34.26 20.67 -9.88
CA THR A 14 33.65 22.01 -9.82
C THR A 14 34.18 22.91 -10.95
N THR A 15 35.49 22.89 -11.20
CA THR A 15 36.11 23.62 -12.31
C THR A 15 35.54 23.20 -13.66
N LEU A 16 35.33 21.89 -13.86
CA LEU A 16 34.74 21.36 -15.08
C LEU A 16 33.26 21.77 -15.22
N VAL A 17 32.46 21.69 -14.16
CA VAL A 17 31.06 22.14 -14.18
C VAL A 17 30.98 23.63 -14.54
N ARG A 18 31.85 24.45 -13.97
CA ARG A 18 31.94 25.88 -14.31
C ARG A 18 32.33 26.09 -15.77
N ALA A 19 33.27 25.31 -16.31
CA ALA A 19 33.66 25.41 -17.73
C ALA A 19 32.52 24.98 -18.68
N LEU A 20 31.71 24.00 -18.28
CA LEU A 20 30.58 23.50 -19.09
C LEU A 20 29.34 24.43 -19.04
N THR A 21 29.09 25.05 -17.89
CA THR A 21 27.82 25.76 -17.61
C THR A 21 27.95 27.26 -17.41
N GLY A 22 29.16 27.76 -17.12
CA GLY A 22 29.41 29.13 -16.69
C GLY A 22 29.00 29.43 -15.24
N VAL A 23 28.47 28.45 -14.51
CA VAL A 23 27.96 28.63 -13.13
C VAL A 23 29.00 28.15 -12.12
N ASP A 24 29.24 28.96 -11.09
CA ASP A 24 30.04 28.59 -9.92
C ASP A 24 29.17 27.80 -8.92
N THR A 25 29.51 26.52 -8.70
CA THR A 25 28.74 25.62 -7.84
C THR A 25 29.08 25.75 -6.36
N ASP A 26 30.28 26.23 -6.02
CA ASP A 26 30.68 26.49 -4.63
C ASP A 26 30.04 27.80 -4.16
N ARG A 27 29.06 27.70 -3.26
CA ARG A 27 28.26 28.85 -2.80
C ARG A 27 28.67 29.32 -1.42
N LEU A 28 29.18 28.42 -0.57
CA LEU A 28 29.55 28.74 0.79
C LEU A 28 30.94 29.41 0.83
N LYS A 29 31.11 30.37 1.75
CA LYS A 29 32.41 31.01 1.99
C LYS A 29 33.48 29.99 2.39
N GLU A 30 33.08 28.94 3.10
CA GLU A 30 33.95 27.84 3.55
C GLU A 30 34.42 26.96 2.38
N GLU A 31 33.54 26.67 1.41
CA GLU A 31 33.89 25.92 0.19
C GLU A 31 34.98 26.65 -0.59
N LYS A 32 34.79 27.96 -0.80
CA LYS A 32 35.76 28.82 -1.51
C LYS A 32 37.09 28.97 -0.78
N ALA A 33 37.07 29.00 0.56
CA ALA A 33 38.28 29.14 1.36
C ALA A 33 39.10 27.85 1.41
N ARG A 34 38.44 26.69 1.40
CA ARG A 34 39.09 25.37 1.51
C ARG A 34 39.31 24.66 0.17
N GLY A 35 38.68 25.12 -0.91
CA GLY A 35 38.73 24.47 -2.22
C GLY A 35 38.00 23.12 -2.27
N ILE A 36 37.07 22.89 -1.35
CA ILE A 36 36.31 21.63 -1.24
C ILE A 36 34.81 21.92 -1.31
N SER A 37 34.07 21.20 -2.14
CA SER A 37 32.61 21.27 -2.15
C SER A 37 32.03 20.54 -0.94
N ILE A 38 31.14 21.20 -0.20
CA ILE A 38 30.55 20.72 1.06
C ILE A 38 29.07 20.38 0.84
N GLU A 39 28.33 21.27 0.17
CA GLU A 39 26.95 21.05 -0.24
C GLU A 39 26.87 20.57 -1.70
N LEU A 40 25.69 20.09 -2.10
CA LEU A 40 25.42 19.76 -3.50
C LEU A 40 25.31 21.05 -4.32
N GLY A 41 26.17 21.16 -5.33
CA GLY A 41 26.12 22.23 -6.31
C GLY A 41 25.12 21.93 -7.41
N TYR A 42 24.39 22.93 -7.89
CA TYR A 42 23.45 22.77 -9.00
C TYR A 42 23.68 23.84 -10.06
N ALA A 43 23.81 23.38 -11.32
CA ALA A 43 23.90 24.24 -12.49
C ALA A 43 22.96 23.72 -13.59
N TYR A 44 22.38 24.63 -14.37
CA TYR A 44 21.37 24.29 -15.38
C TYR A 44 21.69 25.02 -16.68
N THR A 45 21.65 24.29 -17.79
CA THR A 45 21.92 24.82 -19.13
C THR A 45 20.73 24.52 -20.04
N PRO A 46 20.03 25.54 -20.56
CA PRO A 46 18.94 25.34 -21.52
C PRO A 46 19.44 24.71 -22.83
N LEU A 47 18.61 23.85 -23.42
CA LEU A 47 18.81 23.21 -24.71
C LEU A 47 17.91 23.84 -25.78
N ALA A 48 18.24 23.62 -27.05
CA ALA A 48 17.54 24.23 -28.19
C ALA A 48 16.08 23.76 -28.33
N ASN A 49 15.74 22.57 -27.83
CA ASN A 49 14.39 22.02 -27.83
C ASN A 49 13.54 22.46 -26.61
N GLY A 50 14.06 23.33 -25.74
CA GLY A 50 13.37 23.81 -24.53
C GLY A 50 13.64 22.98 -23.26
N ASP A 51 14.23 21.79 -23.42
CA ASP A 51 14.71 20.97 -22.30
C ASP A 51 15.90 21.64 -21.60
N VAL A 52 16.27 21.09 -20.45
CA VAL A 52 17.41 21.57 -19.66
C VAL A 52 18.32 20.42 -19.33
N LEU A 53 19.61 20.69 -19.55
CA LEU A 53 20.70 19.88 -19.05
C LEU A 53 21.03 20.35 -17.63
N GLY A 54 20.72 19.52 -16.64
CA GLY A 54 21.07 19.78 -15.25
C GLY A 54 22.40 19.14 -14.88
N PHE A 55 23.17 19.81 -14.02
CA PHE A 55 24.38 19.29 -13.42
C PHE A 55 24.22 19.30 -11.90
N ILE A 56 24.57 18.18 -11.27
CA ILE A 56 24.73 18.05 -9.83
C ILE A 56 26.22 17.87 -9.55
N ASP A 57 26.80 18.87 -8.90
CA ASP A 57 28.19 18.79 -8.43
C ASP A 57 28.21 18.11 -7.06
N VAL A 58 28.77 16.91 -7.03
CA VAL A 58 28.75 16.05 -5.85
C VAL A 58 30.05 16.19 -5.07
N PRO A 59 30.00 16.37 -3.74
CA PRO A 59 31.20 16.45 -2.92
C PRO A 59 31.99 15.15 -2.99
N GLY A 60 33.31 15.26 -3.19
CA GLY A 60 34.18 14.08 -3.37
C GLY A 60 34.74 13.47 -2.09
N HIS A 61 34.52 14.10 -0.94
CA HIS A 61 35.16 13.70 0.31
C HIS A 61 34.43 12.51 0.97
N GLU A 62 35.17 11.53 1.49
CA GLU A 62 34.63 10.34 2.20
C GLU A 62 33.59 10.64 3.30
N LYS A 63 33.73 11.77 4.02
CA LYS A 63 32.80 12.18 5.09
C LYS A 63 31.48 12.73 4.55
N LEU A 64 31.43 13.06 3.27
CA LEU A 64 30.29 13.70 2.59
C LEU A 64 29.53 12.73 1.69
N VAL A 65 29.79 11.42 1.78
CA VAL A 65 29.06 10.41 0.99
C VAL A 65 27.55 10.43 1.29
N HIS A 66 27.13 10.77 2.52
CA HIS A 66 25.72 10.95 2.86
C HIS A 66 25.06 12.12 2.08
N THR A 67 25.85 13.15 1.75
CA THR A 67 25.43 14.29 0.93
C THR A 67 25.45 13.93 -0.54
N MET A 68 26.45 13.16 -0.99
CA MET A 68 26.44 12.55 -2.31
C MET A 68 25.19 11.70 -2.54
N ALA A 69 24.90 10.76 -1.64
CA ALA A 69 23.82 9.79 -1.82
C ALA A 69 22.48 10.50 -2.06
N ALA A 70 22.20 11.56 -1.31
CA ALA A 70 21.00 12.37 -1.47
C ALA A 70 20.91 13.10 -2.82
N GLY A 71 22.05 13.58 -3.34
CA GLY A 71 22.10 14.20 -4.67
C GLY A 71 22.07 13.19 -5.81
N ALA A 72 22.54 11.97 -5.54
CA ALA A 72 22.73 10.95 -6.56
C ALA A 72 21.44 10.27 -7.00
N CYS A 73 20.39 10.26 -6.18
CA CYS A 73 19.13 9.59 -6.52
C CYS A 73 18.38 10.22 -7.71
N GLY A 74 18.74 11.44 -8.11
CA GLY A 74 18.20 12.12 -9.30
C GLY A 74 19.09 12.07 -10.53
N ILE A 75 20.25 11.41 -10.47
CA ILE A 75 21.20 11.36 -11.59
C ILE A 75 20.67 10.43 -12.67
N ASP A 76 20.66 10.92 -13.90
CA ASP A 76 20.35 10.14 -15.10
C ASP A 76 21.63 9.66 -15.79
N PHE A 77 22.69 10.47 -15.74
CA PHE A 77 23.96 10.25 -16.45
C PHE A 77 25.17 10.57 -15.57
N ALA A 78 26.16 9.69 -15.51
CA ALA A 78 27.37 9.91 -14.72
C ALA A 78 28.46 10.65 -15.50
N LEU A 79 29.07 11.66 -14.91
CA LEU A 79 30.31 12.26 -15.40
C LEU A 79 31.45 11.96 -14.43
N LEU A 80 32.26 10.95 -14.75
CA LEU A 80 33.41 10.55 -13.93
C LEU A 80 34.61 11.46 -14.23
N VAL A 81 35.05 12.21 -13.23
CA VAL A 81 36.19 13.13 -13.34
C VAL A 81 37.42 12.51 -12.72
N ILE A 82 38.42 12.22 -13.55
CA ILE A 82 39.63 11.49 -13.19
C ILE A 82 40.82 12.34 -13.60
N ALA A 83 41.73 12.61 -12.67
CA ALA A 83 42.94 13.36 -12.97
C ALA A 83 44.02 12.42 -13.55
N ALA A 84 44.71 12.88 -14.60
CA ALA A 84 45.72 12.08 -15.30
C ALA A 84 47.02 11.88 -14.49
N ASP A 85 47.29 12.75 -13.50
CA ASP A 85 48.37 12.59 -12.54
C ASP A 85 48.08 11.42 -11.58
N ASP A 86 46.90 11.41 -10.96
CA ASP A 86 46.54 10.45 -9.91
C ASP A 86 45.99 9.12 -10.45
N GLY A 87 45.23 9.13 -11.55
CA GLY A 87 44.54 7.94 -12.06
C GLY A 87 43.28 7.56 -11.26
N VAL A 88 42.94 6.27 -11.23
CA VAL A 88 41.68 5.81 -10.59
C VAL A 88 41.85 5.69 -9.07
N MET A 89 41.32 6.68 -8.36
CA MET A 89 41.40 6.77 -6.90
C MET A 89 40.25 6.04 -6.16
N PRO A 90 40.44 5.65 -4.87
CA PRO A 90 39.42 4.93 -4.09
C PRO A 90 38.05 5.63 -4.03
N GLN A 91 38.01 6.96 -3.86
CA GLN A 91 36.76 7.72 -3.86
C GLN A 91 36.05 7.67 -5.23
N THR A 92 36.80 7.66 -6.34
CA THR A 92 36.23 7.47 -7.67
C THR A 92 35.58 6.09 -7.80
N ARG A 93 36.19 5.05 -7.19
CA ARG A 93 35.61 3.70 -7.14
C ARG A 93 34.34 3.64 -6.30
N GLU A 94 34.35 4.23 -5.10
CA GLU A 94 33.18 4.29 -4.24
C GLU A 94 32.02 5.05 -4.91
N HIS A 95 32.31 6.18 -5.54
CA HIS A 95 31.27 6.95 -6.24
C HIS A 95 30.66 6.17 -7.40
N LEU A 96 31.47 5.47 -8.20
CA LEU A 96 30.95 4.61 -9.26
C LEU A 96 30.05 3.51 -8.69
N ALA A 97 30.48 2.84 -7.62
CA ALA A 97 29.69 1.80 -6.97
C ALA A 97 28.34 2.34 -6.49
N ILE A 98 28.31 3.53 -5.88
CA ILE A 98 27.07 4.20 -5.45
C ILE A 98 26.15 4.48 -6.65
N LEU A 99 26.69 5.06 -7.74
CA LEU A 99 25.92 5.36 -8.94
C LEU A 99 25.33 4.09 -9.57
N GLN A 100 26.09 3.00 -9.62
CA GLN A 100 25.61 1.70 -10.11
C GLN A 100 24.50 1.13 -9.23
N LEU A 101 24.65 1.18 -7.90
CA LEU A 101 23.62 0.73 -6.96
C LEU A 101 22.32 1.55 -7.11
N LEU A 102 22.46 2.85 -7.39
CA LEU A 102 21.35 3.76 -7.70
C LEU A 102 20.82 3.63 -9.13
N GLY A 103 21.35 2.70 -9.94
CA GLY A 103 20.82 2.34 -11.24
C GLY A 103 21.30 3.20 -12.40
N VAL A 104 22.33 4.03 -12.21
CA VAL A 104 22.94 4.80 -13.30
C VAL A 104 23.79 3.85 -14.15
N THR A 105 23.47 3.77 -15.43
CA THR A 105 24.09 2.82 -16.39
C THR A 105 24.81 3.51 -17.56
N GLN A 106 24.61 4.82 -17.74
CA GLN A 106 25.22 5.60 -18.81
C GLN A 106 26.09 6.72 -18.23
N GLY A 107 27.21 6.99 -18.89
CA GLY A 107 28.13 8.03 -18.44
C GLY A 107 29.24 8.35 -19.43
N ALA A 108 30.05 9.33 -19.07
CA ALA A 108 31.27 9.75 -19.76
C ALA A 108 32.39 9.98 -18.75
N ILE A 109 33.63 9.93 -19.23
CA ILE A 109 34.83 10.18 -18.44
C ILE A 109 35.47 11.49 -18.90
N ALA A 110 35.71 12.39 -17.95
CA ALA A 110 36.55 13.56 -18.13
C ALA A 110 37.92 13.27 -17.52
N LEU A 111 38.92 13.06 -18.37
CA LEU A 111 40.32 12.91 -17.97
C LEU A 111 40.93 14.32 -17.86
N THR A 112 41.10 14.81 -16.63
CA THR A 112 41.59 16.16 -16.32
C THR A 112 43.10 16.18 -16.08
N LYS A 113 43.68 17.38 -15.94
CA LYS A 113 45.10 17.60 -15.60
C LYS A 113 46.12 16.94 -16.55
N GLY A 114 45.74 16.69 -17.81
CA GLY A 114 46.66 16.15 -18.82
C GLY A 114 47.86 17.07 -19.11
N ASP A 115 47.78 18.36 -18.77
CA ASP A 115 48.89 19.33 -18.83
C ASP A 115 50.03 19.05 -17.84
N ARG A 116 49.78 18.25 -16.80
CA ARG A 116 50.76 17.97 -15.74
C ARG A 116 51.57 16.71 -15.97
N VAL A 117 51.24 15.94 -17.00
CA VAL A 117 51.80 14.62 -17.26
C VAL A 117 52.19 14.48 -18.72
N ASP A 118 53.05 13.49 -19.01
CA ASP A 118 53.41 13.17 -20.39
C ASP A 118 52.34 12.31 -21.10
N VAL A 119 52.48 12.18 -22.42
CA VAL A 119 51.53 11.42 -23.26
C VAL A 119 51.50 9.93 -22.87
N ALA A 120 52.63 9.39 -22.40
CA ALA A 120 52.73 8.01 -21.97
C ALA A 120 51.87 7.74 -20.73
N ARG A 121 51.90 8.65 -19.75
CA ARG A 121 51.06 8.59 -18.55
C ARG A 121 49.58 8.74 -18.88
N ILE A 122 49.23 9.63 -19.80
CA ILE A 122 47.83 9.76 -20.27
C ILE A 122 47.34 8.43 -20.87
N ALA A 123 48.12 7.80 -21.75
CA ALA A 123 47.78 6.51 -22.34
C ALA A 123 47.63 5.42 -21.27
N GLN A 124 48.55 5.35 -20.31
CA GLN A 124 48.49 4.41 -19.19
C GLN A 124 47.20 4.56 -18.38
N VAL A 125 46.83 5.80 -18.01
CA VAL A 125 45.60 6.06 -17.23
C VAL A 125 44.35 5.75 -18.06
N ARG A 126 44.36 5.98 -19.37
CA ARG A 126 43.23 5.59 -20.25
C ARG A 126 43.03 4.08 -20.26
N ASP A 127 44.10 3.30 -20.31
CA ASP A 127 44.01 1.83 -20.28
C ASP A 127 43.61 1.32 -18.89
N GLU A 128 44.09 1.97 -17.81
CA GLU A 128 43.64 1.71 -16.44
C GLU A 128 42.12 1.92 -16.30
N ILE A 129 41.60 3.05 -16.80
CA ILE A 129 40.16 3.38 -16.78
C ILE A 129 39.37 2.33 -17.55
N ARG A 130 39.80 1.96 -18.76
CA ARG A 130 39.12 0.94 -19.57
C ARG A 130 39.07 -0.41 -18.87
N ALA A 131 40.20 -0.86 -18.31
CA ALA A 131 40.27 -2.13 -17.60
C ALA A 131 39.36 -2.13 -16.36
N TRP A 132 39.33 -1.03 -15.61
CA TRP A 132 38.48 -0.87 -14.44
C TRP A 132 36.99 -0.83 -14.78
N LEU A 133 36.60 -0.18 -15.88
CA LEU A 133 35.20 -0.04 -16.30
C LEU A 133 34.67 -1.24 -17.10
N ALA A 134 35.54 -2.09 -17.64
CA ALA A 134 35.16 -3.26 -18.44
C ALA A 134 34.07 -4.17 -17.82
N PRO A 135 34.07 -4.50 -16.51
CA PRO A 135 33.01 -5.31 -15.90
C PRO A 135 31.74 -4.52 -15.53
N THR A 136 31.63 -3.26 -15.94
CA THR A 136 30.55 -2.35 -15.53
C THR A 136 29.70 -1.91 -16.74
N PRO A 137 28.49 -1.35 -16.53
CA PRO A 137 27.71 -0.72 -17.60
C PRO A 137 28.44 0.41 -18.34
N PHE A 138 29.52 0.94 -17.76
CA PHE A 138 30.31 2.04 -18.32
C PHE A 138 31.48 1.56 -19.20
N ALA A 139 31.55 0.28 -19.56
CA ALA A 139 32.63 -0.27 -20.39
C ALA A 139 32.82 0.48 -21.72
N ALA A 140 31.73 0.98 -22.31
CA ALA A 140 31.74 1.74 -23.57
C ALA A 140 31.73 3.26 -23.37
N ALA A 141 31.89 3.76 -22.13
CA ALA A 141 31.80 5.18 -21.85
C ALA A 141 32.96 5.96 -22.52
N PRO A 142 32.67 7.06 -23.25
CA PRO A 142 33.70 7.83 -23.94
C PRO A 142 34.61 8.57 -22.95
N ILE A 143 35.91 8.63 -23.28
CA ILE A 143 36.93 9.34 -22.49
C ILE A 143 37.32 10.62 -23.23
N PHE A 144 37.10 11.77 -22.58
CA PHE A 144 37.47 13.09 -23.07
C PHE A 144 38.63 13.66 -22.26
N GLU A 145 39.72 14.00 -22.94
CA GLU A 145 40.85 14.70 -22.32
C GLU A 145 40.48 16.18 -22.18
N THR A 146 40.25 16.65 -20.95
CA THR A 146 39.69 17.97 -20.68
C THR A 146 40.68 18.86 -19.93
N ARG A 147 40.76 20.12 -20.35
CA ARG A 147 41.51 21.17 -19.66
C ARG A 147 40.56 22.32 -19.33
N ALA A 148 39.86 22.21 -18.20
CA ALA A 148 38.82 23.16 -17.80
C ALA A 148 39.37 24.55 -17.41
N THR A 149 40.68 24.69 -17.21
CA THR A 149 41.35 25.97 -16.92
C THR A 149 41.65 26.79 -18.17
N ASP A 150 41.61 26.20 -19.35
CA ASP A 150 41.96 26.84 -20.63
C ASP A 150 40.67 27.21 -21.41
N PRO A 151 40.37 28.52 -21.58
CA PRO A 151 39.21 28.96 -22.33
C PRO A 151 39.26 28.49 -23.79
N GLY A 152 38.36 27.57 -24.16
CA GLY A 152 38.27 27.04 -25.52
C GLY A 152 38.99 25.71 -25.76
N ALA A 153 39.43 25.02 -24.69
CA ALA A 153 40.01 23.68 -24.81
C ALA A 153 39.10 22.72 -25.61
N ALA A 154 39.62 22.16 -26.70
CA ALA A 154 38.87 21.32 -27.63
C ALA A 154 38.17 20.13 -26.95
N GLY A 155 38.79 19.52 -25.94
CA GLY A 155 38.20 18.40 -25.20
C GLY A 155 37.00 18.79 -24.32
N VAL A 156 36.99 20.00 -23.74
CA VAL A 156 35.82 20.51 -23.00
C VAL A 156 34.68 20.79 -23.97
N ALA A 157 34.98 21.36 -25.15
CA ALA A 157 33.99 21.57 -26.20
C ALA A 157 33.40 20.25 -26.71
N ALA A 158 34.24 19.23 -26.94
CA ALA A 158 33.81 17.89 -27.37
C ALA A 158 32.94 17.20 -26.31
N LEU A 159 33.31 17.28 -25.03
CA LEU A 159 32.49 16.77 -23.93
C LEU A 159 31.14 17.47 -23.88
N ASN A 160 31.12 18.81 -23.97
CA ASN A 160 29.88 19.60 -23.95
C ASN A 160 28.96 19.23 -25.12
N ALA A 161 29.51 19.10 -26.34
CA ALA A 161 28.78 18.67 -27.51
C ALA A 161 28.17 17.26 -27.33
N HIS A 162 28.95 16.32 -26.79
CA HIS A 162 28.47 14.97 -26.47
C HIS A 162 27.32 15.00 -25.46
N LEU A 163 27.49 15.69 -24.33
CA LEU A 163 26.45 15.78 -23.29
C LEU A 163 25.16 16.41 -23.82
N ARG A 164 25.26 17.45 -24.65
CA ARG A 164 24.09 18.09 -25.29
C ARG A 164 23.40 17.14 -26.28
N ALA A 165 24.15 16.45 -27.12
CA ALA A 165 23.59 15.47 -28.06
C ALA A 165 22.88 14.33 -27.32
N THR A 166 23.51 13.77 -26.29
CA THR A 166 22.90 12.74 -25.44
C THR A 166 21.64 13.25 -24.75
N ALA A 167 21.65 14.49 -24.25
CA ALA A 167 20.49 15.09 -23.61
C ALA A 167 19.31 15.31 -24.57
N LEU A 168 19.57 15.70 -25.82
CA LEU A 168 18.52 15.88 -26.85
C LEU A 168 17.85 14.55 -27.24
N GLY A 169 18.59 13.44 -27.16
CA GLY A 169 18.04 12.09 -27.35
C GLY A 169 17.50 11.45 -26.07
N TRP A 170 17.52 12.14 -24.93
CA TRP A 170 17.15 11.55 -23.65
C TRP A 170 15.64 11.47 -23.49
N HIS A 171 15.12 10.26 -23.31
CA HIS A 171 13.71 10.07 -23.00
C HIS A 171 13.40 10.52 -21.57
N ALA A 172 12.48 11.46 -21.43
CA ALA A 172 11.98 11.89 -20.12
C ALA A 172 11.36 10.69 -19.38
N ARG A 173 11.49 10.68 -18.04
CA ARG A 173 10.81 9.69 -17.20
C ARG A 173 9.30 9.82 -17.42
N ARG A 174 8.59 8.70 -17.44
CA ARG A 174 7.12 8.73 -17.49
C ARG A 174 6.59 9.48 -16.27
N ASP A 175 5.64 10.39 -16.50
CA ASP A 175 4.97 11.20 -15.48
C ASP A 175 3.48 10.85 -15.33
N ASP A 176 3.09 9.67 -15.82
CA ASP A 176 1.75 9.08 -15.75
C ASP A 176 1.41 8.52 -14.36
N GLY A 177 2.42 8.31 -13.51
CA GLY A 177 2.26 7.92 -12.11
C GLY A 177 1.84 9.06 -11.18
N LEU A 178 1.62 8.69 -9.92
CA LEU A 178 1.32 9.60 -8.83
C LEU A 178 2.57 10.38 -8.41
N PHE A 179 2.36 11.65 -8.05
CA PHE A 179 3.44 12.56 -7.72
C PHE A 179 4.18 12.14 -6.45
N ARG A 180 5.51 12.13 -6.51
CA ARG A 180 6.37 12.05 -5.32
C ARG A 180 7.70 12.77 -5.54
N LEU A 181 8.12 13.55 -4.54
CA LEU A 181 9.35 14.33 -4.54
C LEU A 181 10.11 14.11 -3.25
N ALA A 182 11.41 13.78 -3.36
CA ALA A 182 12.29 13.65 -2.19
C ALA A 182 12.92 14.99 -1.84
N VAL A 183 12.70 15.46 -0.63
CA VAL A 183 13.14 16.77 -0.16
C VAL A 183 14.64 16.74 0.13
N ASP A 184 15.40 17.57 -0.59
CA ASP A 184 16.83 17.80 -0.34
C ASP A 184 17.08 19.04 0.53
N ARG A 185 16.21 20.05 0.44
CA ARG A 185 16.36 21.32 1.16
C ARG A 185 15.00 21.93 1.52
N VAL A 186 14.95 22.54 2.70
CA VAL A 186 13.78 23.32 3.18
C VAL A 186 14.23 24.71 3.57
N PHE A 187 13.57 25.74 3.06
CA PHE A 187 13.87 27.13 3.38
C PHE A 187 12.61 27.98 3.31
N THR A 188 12.69 29.20 3.84
CA THR A 188 11.57 30.16 3.82
C THR A 188 12.00 31.35 3.00
N LEU A 189 11.14 31.82 2.11
CA LEU A 189 11.31 33.07 1.39
C LEU A 189 10.41 34.13 2.04
N VAL A 190 11.01 35.27 2.39
CA VAL A 190 10.30 36.38 3.04
C VAL A 190 9.09 36.78 2.18
N GLY A 191 7.90 36.77 2.78
CA GLY A 191 6.64 37.11 2.11
C GLY A 191 6.05 36.02 1.20
N GLN A 192 6.75 34.91 0.92
CA GLN A 192 6.25 33.87 0.01
C GLN A 192 5.86 32.56 0.72
N GLY A 193 6.47 32.27 1.87
CA GLY A 193 6.16 31.07 2.66
C GLY A 193 7.29 30.03 2.67
N THR A 194 6.93 28.80 3.02
CA THR A 194 7.85 27.66 3.13
C THR A 194 8.06 27.02 1.77
N VAL A 195 9.32 26.92 1.34
CA VAL A 195 9.73 26.30 0.09
C VAL A 195 10.50 25.03 0.37
N VAL A 196 10.11 23.96 -0.29
CA VAL A 196 10.86 22.69 -0.32
C VAL A 196 11.49 22.52 -1.69
N ALA A 197 12.76 22.19 -1.75
CA ALA A 197 13.44 21.81 -2.98
C ALA A 197 13.81 20.32 -2.93
N GLY A 198 13.66 19.65 -4.06
CA GLY A 198 13.91 18.22 -4.15
C GLY A 198 13.74 17.67 -5.55
N THR A 199 14.12 16.41 -5.73
CA THR A 199 13.97 15.70 -7.01
C THR A 199 12.61 15.03 -7.06
N ALA A 200 11.84 15.30 -8.12
CA ALA A 200 10.61 14.59 -8.42
C ALA A 200 10.94 13.21 -9.01
N PHE A 201 10.55 12.13 -8.32
CA PHE A 201 10.84 10.76 -8.78
C PHE A 201 9.78 10.24 -9.74
N ALA A 202 8.52 10.59 -9.52
CA ALA A 202 7.40 10.14 -10.32
C ALA A 202 6.29 11.19 -10.35
N GLY A 203 5.43 11.05 -11.37
CA GLY A 203 4.25 11.87 -11.58
C GLY A 203 4.53 13.32 -11.92
N ARG A 204 3.45 14.11 -11.86
CA ARG A 204 3.47 15.55 -12.08
C ARG A 204 2.72 16.28 -10.98
N VAL A 205 3.14 17.50 -10.68
CA VAL A 205 2.45 18.41 -9.76
C VAL A 205 2.22 19.74 -10.45
N SER A 206 1.02 20.29 -10.29
CA SER A 206 0.63 21.58 -10.84
C SER A 206 0.43 22.60 -9.73
N THR A 207 0.58 23.88 -10.07
CA THR A 207 0.21 24.96 -9.15
C THR A 207 -1.27 24.85 -8.79
N GLY A 208 -1.57 24.92 -7.49
CA GLY A 208 -2.90 24.76 -6.94
C GLY A 208 -3.19 23.35 -6.40
N ASP A 209 -2.39 22.34 -6.77
CA ASP A 209 -2.55 20.97 -6.28
C ASP A 209 -2.34 20.87 -4.76
N THR A 210 -2.95 19.85 -4.16
CA THR A 210 -2.73 19.49 -2.76
C THR A 210 -1.79 18.30 -2.69
N VAL A 211 -0.72 18.44 -1.91
CA VAL A 211 0.27 17.40 -1.66
C VAL A 211 0.35 17.10 -0.17
N VAL A 212 0.88 15.94 0.19
CA VAL A 212 1.02 15.49 1.58
C VAL A 212 2.49 15.29 1.92
N VAL A 213 2.90 15.73 3.11
CA VAL A 213 4.18 15.33 3.69
C VAL A 213 4.03 13.93 4.25
N ALA A 214 4.65 12.93 3.61
CA ALA A 214 4.44 11.53 3.94
C ALA A 214 4.69 11.22 5.42
N ARG A 215 5.71 11.83 6.04
CA ARG A 215 6.09 11.59 7.44
C ARG A 215 5.05 12.08 8.45
N THR A 216 4.47 13.26 8.24
CA THR A 216 3.54 13.89 9.20
C THR A 216 2.07 13.69 8.83
N GLY A 217 1.79 13.34 7.58
CA GLY A 217 0.43 13.30 7.02
C GLY A 217 -0.17 14.69 6.78
N GLU A 218 0.58 15.77 7.01
CA GLU A 218 0.07 17.13 6.82
C GLU A 218 -0.09 17.44 5.32
N SER A 219 -1.24 18.02 4.99
CA SER A 219 -1.55 18.45 3.63
C SER A 219 -1.12 19.90 3.42
N ALA A 220 -0.53 20.19 2.27
CA ALA A 220 -0.15 21.53 1.87
C ALA A 220 -0.57 21.81 0.43
N ARG A 221 -0.91 23.07 0.14
CA ARG A 221 -1.27 23.50 -1.22
C ARG A 221 -0.06 24.10 -1.92
N VAL A 222 0.18 23.70 -3.17
CA VAL A 222 1.27 24.23 -4.00
C VAL A 222 0.89 25.62 -4.52
N ARG A 223 1.64 26.65 -4.13
CA ARG A 223 1.42 28.05 -4.54
C ARG A 223 2.18 28.44 -5.79
N SER A 224 3.41 27.94 -5.93
CA SER A 224 4.26 28.19 -7.07
C SER A 224 5.30 27.08 -7.19
N ILE A 225 5.77 26.87 -8.41
CA ILE A 225 6.74 25.83 -8.75
C ILE A 225 7.90 26.48 -9.51
N HIS A 226 9.12 26.13 -9.13
CA HIS A 226 10.30 26.38 -9.93
C HIS A 226 10.97 25.05 -10.28
N ALA A 227 10.93 24.65 -11.55
CA ALA A 227 11.64 23.47 -12.05
C ALA A 227 12.99 23.93 -12.63
N GLN A 228 14.08 23.37 -12.11
CA GLN A 228 15.44 23.62 -12.62
C GLN A 228 15.77 25.13 -12.74
N ASN A 229 15.45 25.89 -11.69
CA ASN A 229 15.57 27.37 -11.60
C ASN A 229 14.68 28.19 -12.57
N ARG A 230 13.70 27.59 -13.24
CA ARG A 230 12.70 28.31 -14.06
C ARG A 230 11.33 28.25 -13.41
N ALA A 231 10.65 29.39 -13.31
CA ALA A 231 9.25 29.42 -12.87
C ALA A 231 8.38 28.66 -13.89
N THR A 232 7.49 27.81 -13.39
CA THR A 232 6.62 26.96 -14.21
C THR A 232 5.31 26.70 -13.47
N ASP A 233 4.26 26.37 -14.21
CA ASP A 233 2.98 25.95 -13.62
C ASP A 233 2.95 24.45 -13.28
N VAL A 234 3.89 23.67 -13.81
CA VAL A 234 3.96 22.21 -13.65
C VAL A 234 5.40 21.78 -13.37
N GLY A 235 5.58 20.92 -12.37
CA GLY A 235 6.83 20.17 -12.13
C GLY A 235 6.64 18.69 -12.47
N ARG A 236 7.65 18.07 -13.09
CA ARG A 236 7.57 16.70 -13.62
C ARG A 236 8.63 15.77 -13.06
N ALA A 237 8.37 14.47 -13.14
CA ALA A 237 9.33 13.42 -12.82
C ALA A 237 10.68 13.62 -13.57
N GLY A 238 11.79 13.42 -12.86
CA GLY A 238 13.14 13.66 -13.37
C GLY A 238 13.61 15.11 -13.25
N GLU A 239 12.76 16.03 -12.81
CA GLU A 239 13.15 17.42 -12.54
C GLU A 239 13.47 17.63 -11.07
N ARG A 240 14.41 18.54 -10.80
CA ARG A 240 14.55 19.13 -9.48
C ARG A 240 13.61 20.32 -9.38
N CYS A 241 12.63 20.21 -8.50
CA CYS A 241 11.57 21.19 -8.30
C CYS A 241 11.71 21.86 -6.94
N ALA A 242 11.50 23.17 -6.91
CA ALA A 242 11.22 23.92 -5.69
C ALA A 242 9.73 24.24 -5.64
N LEU A 243 9.05 23.73 -4.61
CA LEU A 243 7.62 23.90 -4.38
C LEU A 243 7.40 24.88 -3.23
N ASN A 244 6.67 25.96 -3.47
CA ASN A 244 6.18 26.84 -2.41
C ASN A 244 4.89 26.26 -1.82
N LEU A 245 4.93 25.88 -0.54
CA LEU A 245 3.86 25.16 0.14
C LEU A 245 3.11 26.08 1.11
N ALA A 246 1.79 26.15 0.93
CA ALA A 246 0.88 26.87 1.81
C ALA A 246 0.32 25.96 2.91
N GLY A 247 0.14 26.54 4.10
CA GLY A 247 -0.54 25.86 5.21
C GLY A 247 0.36 24.95 6.03
N ILE A 248 1.67 24.97 5.79
CA ILE A 248 2.66 24.16 6.51
C ILE A 248 3.83 24.98 7.04
N ASP A 249 4.21 24.74 8.29
CA ASP A 249 5.38 25.35 8.90
C ASP A 249 6.67 24.67 8.42
N LYS A 250 7.75 25.44 8.30
CA LYS A 250 9.10 24.92 8.09
C LYS A 250 9.46 23.87 9.14
N ALA A 251 9.00 24.00 10.39
CA ALA A 251 9.29 23.04 11.45
C ALA A 251 8.71 21.63 11.19
N ALA A 252 7.65 21.51 10.40
CA ALA A 252 7.06 20.23 10.02
C ALA A 252 7.85 19.51 8.91
N LEU A 253 8.77 20.21 8.26
CA LEU A 253 9.50 19.77 7.06
C LEU A 253 10.99 19.63 7.33
N ALA A 254 11.56 18.53 6.86
CA ALA A 254 12.99 18.24 6.96
C ALA A 254 13.52 17.60 5.67
N ARG A 255 14.85 17.67 5.49
CA ARG A 255 15.54 16.84 4.50
C ARG A 255 15.29 15.36 4.81
N GLY A 256 15.03 14.57 3.78
CA GLY A 256 14.64 13.16 3.92
C GLY A 256 13.12 12.93 3.94
N ASP A 257 12.32 14.00 3.99
CA ASP A 257 10.88 13.90 3.79
C ASP A 257 10.53 13.65 2.33
N MET A 258 9.36 13.06 2.13
CA MET A 258 8.74 12.86 0.82
C MET A 258 7.48 13.70 0.73
N ILE A 259 7.37 14.51 -0.32
CA ILE A 259 6.14 15.21 -0.70
C ILE A 259 5.43 14.36 -1.74
N VAL A 260 4.22 13.90 -1.44
CA VAL A 260 3.53 12.87 -2.23
C VAL A 260 2.08 13.22 -2.52
N ASP A 261 1.51 12.58 -3.53
CA ASP A 261 0.05 12.45 -3.66
C ASP A 261 -0.53 11.78 -2.41
N ALA A 262 -1.68 12.28 -1.93
CA ALA A 262 -2.30 11.80 -0.69
C ALA A 262 -2.57 10.29 -0.69
N ARG A 263 -2.83 9.68 -1.86
CA ARG A 263 -3.07 8.24 -2.00
C ARG A 263 -1.84 7.38 -1.72
N LEU A 264 -0.64 7.97 -1.73
CA LEU A 264 0.61 7.30 -1.42
C LEU A 264 1.05 7.51 0.03
N ALA A 265 0.35 8.30 0.86
CA ALA A 265 0.83 8.74 2.17
C ALA A 265 0.77 7.65 3.28
N THR A 266 1.20 6.43 2.96
CA THR A 266 1.35 5.30 3.89
C THR A 266 2.82 5.05 4.19
N LEU A 267 3.14 4.87 5.48
CA LEU A 267 4.49 4.57 5.97
C LEU A 267 4.55 3.16 6.55
N SER A 268 5.75 2.58 6.55
CA SER A 268 6.01 1.30 7.19
C SER A 268 7.38 1.29 7.87
N PRO A 269 7.51 0.67 9.07
CA PRO A 269 8.81 0.44 9.68
C PRO A 269 9.54 -0.76 9.07
N ARG A 270 8.91 -1.51 8.15
CA ARG A 270 9.48 -2.71 7.54
C ARG A 270 9.27 -2.70 6.04
N ILE A 271 10.36 -2.81 5.30
CA ILE A 271 10.32 -2.96 3.84
C ILE A 271 11.07 -4.23 3.48
N ASP A 272 10.53 -5.01 2.55
CA ASP A 272 11.23 -6.14 1.96
C ASP A 272 11.98 -5.67 0.72
N VAL A 273 13.23 -6.13 0.58
CA VAL A 273 14.19 -5.63 -0.41
C VAL A 273 14.96 -6.78 -1.05
N GLU A 274 15.48 -6.53 -2.23
CA GLU A 274 16.66 -7.24 -2.74
C GLU A 274 17.89 -6.47 -2.29
N LEU A 275 18.78 -7.14 -1.56
CA LEU A 275 20.01 -6.57 -1.03
C LEU A 275 21.21 -7.27 -1.67
N THR A 276 22.06 -6.50 -2.34
CA THR A 276 23.33 -6.94 -2.91
C THR A 276 24.48 -6.28 -2.16
N LEU A 277 25.46 -7.06 -1.72
CA LEU A 277 26.71 -6.53 -1.17
C LEU A 277 27.73 -6.33 -2.29
N THR A 278 28.51 -5.26 -2.21
CA THR A 278 29.61 -5.06 -3.17
C THR A 278 30.68 -6.13 -3.00
N PRO A 279 31.43 -6.50 -4.05
CA PRO A 279 32.52 -7.48 -3.93
C PRO A 279 33.59 -7.10 -2.90
N ASP A 280 33.78 -5.80 -2.67
CA ASP A 280 34.75 -5.18 -1.76
C ASP A 280 34.14 -4.73 -0.42
N ALA A 281 32.92 -5.18 -0.10
CA ALA A 281 32.17 -4.77 1.10
C ALA A 281 32.93 -4.98 2.43
N GLY A 282 33.91 -5.89 2.45
CA GLY A 282 34.76 -6.14 3.62
C GLY A 282 34.03 -6.75 4.83
N LEU A 283 32.75 -7.13 4.67
CA LEU A 283 31.94 -7.73 5.73
C LEU A 283 30.94 -8.75 5.19
N SER A 284 30.44 -9.59 6.08
CA SER A 284 29.25 -10.41 5.84
C SER A 284 28.10 -9.91 6.72
N VAL A 285 26.91 -9.81 6.14
CA VAL A 285 25.69 -9.41 6.84
C VAL A 285 25.02 -10.65 7.42
N ALA A 286 24.76 -10.66 8.72
CA ALA A 286 24.01 -11.71 9.40
C ALA A 286 22.60 -11.22 9.78
N HIS A 287 21.80 -12.09 10.39
CA HIS A 287 20.52 -11.67 10.93
C HIS A 287 20.70 -10.56 11.98
N TRP A 288 19.87 -9.53 11.87
CA TRP A 288 19.83 -8.35 12.73
C TRP A 288 21.08 -7.46 12.70
N THR A 289 21.94 -7.58 11.67
CA THR A 289 23.05 -6.64 11.50
C THR A 289 22.53 -5.21 11.24
N PRO A 290 23.04 -4.19 11.97
CA PRO A 290 22.66 -2.80 11.73
C PRO A 290 23.40 -2.25 10.51
N LEU A 291 22.65 -1.57 9.63
CA LEU A 291 23.19 -0.87 8.47
C LEU A 291 22.62 0.54 8.40
N HIS A 292 23.45 1.49 7.94
CA HIS A 292 22.96 2.80 7.56
C HIS A 292 22.36 2.73 6.16
N VAL A 293 21.06 2.96 6.04
CA VAL A 293 20.32 2.93 4.79
C VAL A 293 20.15 4.36 4.28
N HIS A 294 20.48 4.59 3.02
CA HIS A 294 20.13 5.80 2.30
C HIS A 294 19.11 5.47 1.20
N LEU A 295 17.90 5.99 1.33
CA LEU A 295 16.78 5.78 0.42
C LEU A 295 16.26 7.15 -0.03
N GLY A 296 16.48 7.52 -1.29
CA GLY A 296 16.27 8.91 -1.71
C GLY A 296 17.15 9.86 -0.89
N THR A 297 16.55 10.89 -0.30
CA THR A 297 17.25 11.84 0.59
C THR A 297 17.22 11.43 2.06
N LEU A 298 16.54 10.32 2.40
CA LEU A 298 16.42 9.79 3.76
C LEU A 298 17.70 9.06 4.17
N HIS A 299 18.12 9.27 5.42
CA HIS A 299 19.17 8.50 6.08
C HIS A 299 18.67 7.97 7.42
N ARG A 300 18.66 6.63 7.57
CA ARG A 300 18.23 5.95 8.80
C ARG A 300 19.01 4.67 9.00
N VAL A 301 19.17 4.26 10.26
CA VAL A 301 19.68 2.93 10.60
C VAL A 301 18.54 1.92 10.51
N ALA A 302 18.81 0.77 9.89
CA ALA A 302 17.90 -0.36 9.84
C ALA A 302 18.61 -1.64 10.30
N HIS A 303 17.85 -2.58 10.84
CA HIS A 303 18.33 -3.93 11.13
C HIS A 303 17.90 -4.88 10.02
N VAL A 304 18.87 -5.57 9.43
CA VAL A 304 18.63 -6.52 8.34
C VAL A 304 18.07 -7.82 8.88
N ALA A 305 16.92 -8.25 8.40
CA ALA A 305 16.40 -9.58 8.63
C ALA A 305 16.43 -10.37 7.31
N LEU A 306 17.41 -11.25 7.15
CA LEU A 306 17.49 -12.13 5.99
C LEU A 306 16.24 -13.02 5.88
N LEU A 307 15.67 -13.09 4.68
CA LEU A 307 14.51 -13.95 4.40
C LEU A 307 14.95 -15.36 3.98
N GLU A 308 16.19 -15.47 3.52
CA GLU A 308 16.84 -16.68 3.00
C GLU A 308 18.27 -16.77 3.53
N GLY A 309 18.76 -18.00 3.71
CA GLY A 309 20.08 -18.23 4.31
C GLY A 309 20.22 -17.71 5.75
N GLU A 310 21.45 -17.72 6.25
CA GLU A 310 21.83 -17.23 7.59
C GLU A 310 22.81 -16.05 7.52
N THR A 311 23.58 -15.95 6.43
CA THR A 311 24.52 -14.87 6.16
C THR A 311 24.49 -14.48 4.68
N LEU A 312 24.84 -13.23 4.39
CA LEU A 312 25.04 -12.66 3.07
C LEU A 312 26.48 -12.13 2.98
N GLY A 313 27.30 -12.74 2.12
CA GLY A 313 28.70 -12.39 1.93
C GLY A 313 28.93 -11.36 0.80
N PRO A 314 30.17 -10.85 0.65
CA PRO A 314 30.53 -9.91 -0.42
C PRO A 314 30.20 -10.44 -1.82
N GLY A 315 29.67 -9.57 -2.69
CA GLY A 315 29.26 -9.90 -4.05
C GLY A 315 27.99 -10.75 -4.18
N GLN A 316 27.37 -11.15 -3.06
CA GLN A 316 26.13 -11.93 -3.08
C GLN A 316 24.90 -11.03 -3.05
N CYS A 317 23.78 -11.58 -3.49
CA CYS A 317 22.45 -10.97 -3.42
C CYS A 317 21.50 -11.90 -2.64
N ALA A 318 20.65 -11.33 -1.79
CA ALA A 318 19.57 -12.05 -1.13
C ALA A 318 18.36 -11.14 -0.88
N ARG A 319 17.20 -11.77 -0.68
CA ARG A 319 16.02 -11.08 -0.18
C ARG A 319 16.14 -10.88 1.33
N ALA A 320 15.90 -9.65 1.76
CA ALA A 320 15.98 -9.25 3.15
C ALA A 320 14.81 -8.32 3.50
N GLN A 321 14.55 -8.17 4.80
CA GLN A 321 13.68 -7.14 5.33
C GLN A 321 14.51 -6.12 6.11
N LEU A 322 14.36 -4.84 5.79
CA LEU A 322 14.98 -3.76 6.54
C LEU A 322 14.00 -3.27 7.60
N ASN A 323 14.39 -3.38 8.87
CA ASN A 323 13.58 -2.98 10.03
C ASN A 323 14.08 -1.65 10.59
N PHE A 324 13.24 -0.63 10.51
CA PHE A 324 13.50 0.72 11.02
C PHE A 324 12.81 0.92 12.38
N ALA A 325 13.39 1.78 13.22
CA ALA A 325 12.76 2.19 14.48
C ALA A 325 11.53 3.07 14.25
N GLU A 326 11.61 3.97 13.27
CA GLU A 326 10.53 4.84 12.85
C GLU A 326 10.00 4.39 11.47
N PRO A 327 8.69 4.47 11.20
CA PRO A 327 8.13 4.21 9.88
C PRO A 327 8.69 5.15 8.81
N ILE A 328 8.92 4.63 7.62
CA ILE A 328 9.44 5.37 6.48
C ILE A 328 8.52 5.22 5.26
N PHE A 329 8.65 6.16 4.32
CA PHE A 329 8.00 6.07 3.02
C PHE A 329 8.92 5.32 2.05
N ALA A 330 8.36 4.38 1.30
CA ALA A 330 9.03 3.68 0.22
C ALA A 330 8.01 3.25 -0.85
N MET A 331 8.48 3.06 -2.08
CA MET A 331 7.73 2.47 -3.18
C MET A 331 8.49 1.25 -3.73
N PRO A 332 7.81 0.24 -4.29
CA PRO A 332 8.47 -0.79 -5.08
C PRO A 332 9.36 -0.18 -6.16
N GLY A 333 10.55 -0.75 -6.35
CA GLY A 333 11.56 -0.30 -7.30
C GLY A 333 12.45 0.84 -6.82
N ASP A 334 12.14 1.48 -5.69
CA ASP A 334 13.04 2.51 -5.13
C ASP A 334 14.40 1.90 -4.82
N ARG A 335 15.46 2.55 -5.30
CA ARG A 335 16.84 2.12 -5.08
C ARG A 335 17.41 2.75 -3.83
N PHE A 336 18.23 1.99 -3.13
CA PHE A 336 18.89 2.43 -1.91
C PHE A 336 20.34 1.95 -1.87
N ILE A 337 21.15 2.62 -1.06
CA ILE A 337 22.49 2.15 -0.69
C ILE A 337 22.54 1.83 0.81
N VAL A 338 23.44 0.93 1.17
CA VAL A 338 23.75 0.62 2.57
C VAL A 338 25.22 0.84 2.87
N ARG A 339 25.47 1.40 4.05
CA ARG A 339 26.80 1.58 4.63
C ARG A 339 26.93 0.73 5.89
N ASN A 340 28.17 0.38 6.23
CA ASN A 340 28.50 -0.35 7.45
C ASN A 340 28.02 0.40 8.72
N ALA A 341 28.06 -0.28 9.87
CA ALA A 341 27.56 0.27 11.14
C ALA A 341 28.25 1.56 11.59
N GLN A 342 29.51 1.79 11.17
CA GLN A 342 30.26 3.02 11.45
C GLN A 342 30.00 4.14 10.43
N ALA A 343 29.17 3.89 9.40
CA ALA A 343 28.92 4.77 8.27
C ALA A 343 30.18 5.22 7.50
N THR A 344 31.28 4.47 7.58
CA THR A 344 32.56 4.80 6.94
C THR A 344 32.69 4.27 5.53
N GLN A 345 32.01 3.17 5.19
CA GLN A 345 32.14 2.52 3.89
C GLN A 345 30.78 2.12 3.33
N THR A 346 30.58 2.33 2.02
CA THR A 346 29.47 1.74 1.27
C THR A 346 29.71 0.25 1.08
N VAL A 347 28.78 -0.58 1.54
CA VAL A 347 28.94 -2.05 1.54
C VAL A 347 27.97 -2.76 0.60
N GLY A 348 27.01 -2.05 0.06
CA GLY A 348 25.99 -2.64 -0.80
C GLY A 348 24.82 -1.69 -1.07
N GLY A 349 23.76 -2.26 -1.59
CA GLY A 349 22.50 -1.56 -1.88
C GLY A 349 21.53 -2.48 -2.59
N GLY A 350 20.50 -1.92 -3.18
CA GLY A 350 19.55 -2.70 -3.96
C GLY A 350 18.25 -1.96 -4.19
N ARG A 351 17.15 -2.70 -4.26
CA ARG A 351 15.83 -2.16 -4.56
C ARG A 351 14.77 -2.64 -3.57
N VAL A 352 13.80 -1.77 -3.30
CA VAL A 352 12.61 -2.11 -2.52
C VAL A 352 11.71 -3.00 -3.36
N LEU A 353 11.27 -4.13 -2.80
CA LEU A 353 10.26 -4.99 -3.41
C LEU A 353 8.88 -4.64 -2.85
N ASP A 354 8.72 -4.71 -1.53
CA ASP A 354 7.46 -4.46 -0.85
C ASP A 354 7.66 -3.41 0.26
N PRO A 355 7.01 -2.23 0.18
CA PRO A 355 7.09 -1.24 1.24
C PRO A 355 6.35 -1.67 2.52
N PHE A 356 5.57 -2.75 2.51
CA PHE A 356 4.72 -3.19 3.62
C PHE A 356 5.12 -4.58 4.14
N GLY A 357 6.40 -4.75 4.49
CA GLY A 357 6.95 -6.00 5.03
C GLY A 357 6.21 -6.51 6.29
N PRO A 358 5.76 -7.79 6.33
CA PRO A 358 5.01 -8.33 7.46
C PRO A 358 5.94 -8.61 8.66
N ALA A 359 5.41 -8.42 9.87
CA ALA A 359 6.14 -8.70 11.12
C ALA A 359 6.49 -10.19 11.32
N ARG A 360 5.60 -11.06 10.86
CA ARG A 360 5.63 -12.52 11.07
C ARG A 360 5.44 -13.21 9.72
N LYS A 361 5.77 -14.52 9.66
CA LYS A 361 5.63 -15.35 8.45
C LYS A 361 6.45 -14.86 7.25
N ARG A 362 7.52 -14.10 7.50
CA ARG A 362 8.39 -13.52 6.47
C ARG A 362 9.19 -14.56 5.65
N ARG A 363 9.42 -15.77 6.19
CA ARG A 363 10.10 -16.89 5.50
C ARG A 363 9.13 -17.93 4.92
N THR A 364 7.81 -17.64 4.85
CA THR A 364 6.85 -18.61 4.30
C THR A 364 6.92 -18.67 2.78
N ASN A 365 6.49 -19.79 2.20
CA ASN A 365 6.40 -19.93 0.73
C ASN A 365 5.46 -18.88 0.12
N ALA A 366 4.33 -18.60 0.78
CA ALA A 366 3.39 -17.55 0.36
C ALA A 366 4.05 -16.17 0.32
N ARG A 367 4.92 -15.84 1.30
CA ARG A 367 5.64 -14.57 1.27
C ARG A 367 6.67 -14.52 0.14
N ARG A 368 7.39 -15.62 -0.11
CA ARG A 368 8.34 -15.70 -1.23
C ARG A 368 7.65 -15.51 -2.58
N ALA A 369 6.55 -16.23 -2.81
CA ALA A 369 5.76 -16.09 -4.03
C ALA A 369 5.22 -14.66 -4.23
N TRP A 370 4.77 -14.01 -3.16
CA TRP A 370 4.39 -12.59 -3.23
C TRP A 370 5.54 -11.66 -3.64
N LEU A 371 6.76 -11.90 -3.12
CA LEU A 371 7.94 -11.14 -3.53
C LEU A 371 8.35 -11.45 -4.98
N ASP A 372 8.19 -12.69 -5.43
CA ASP A 372 8.38 -13.06 -6.85
C ASP A 372 7.40 -12.31 -7.76
N ALA A 373 6.14 -12.22 -7.36
CA ALA A 373 5.13 -11.44 -8.09
C ALA A 373 5.46 -9.94 -8.15
N LEU A 374 5.99 -9.36 -7.08
CA LEU A 374 6.48 -7.98 -7.08
C LEU A 374 7.69 -7.78 -7.99
N VAL A 375 8.61 -8.75 -8.05
CA VAL A 375 9.71 -8.73 -9.02
C VAL A 375 9.18 -8.78 -10.45
N ALA A 376 8.22 -9.66 -10.75
CA ALA A 376 7.57 -9.73 -12.06
C ALA A 376 6.85 -8.42 -12.43
N TRP A 377 6.21 -7.74 -11.46
CA TRP A 377 5.67 -6.41 -11.68
C TRP A 377 6.76 -5.39 -12.02
N LEU A 378 7.85 -5.34 -11.26
CA LEU A 378 8.92 -4.36 -11.44
C LEU A 378 9.70 -4.56 -12.75
N ASP A 379 9.93 -5.81 -13.15
CA ASP A 379 10.76 -6.13 -14.30
C ASP A 379 9.95 -6.30 -15.59
N GLU A 380 8.69 -6.76 -15.49
CA GLU A 380 7.86 -7.13 -16.65
C GLU A 380 6.52 -6.37 -16.72
N GLY A 381 6.13 -5.62 -15.69
CA GLY A 381 4.84 -4.92 -15.62
C GLY A 381 3.63 -5.85 -15.39
N ARG A 382 3.88 -7.06 -14.86
CA ARG A 382 2.86 -8.12 -14.70
C ARG A 382 2.02 -7.96 -13.44
N LEU A 383 0.87 -7.31 -13.58
CA LEU A 383 -0.11 -7.14 -12.49
C LEU A 383 -0.90 -8.43 -12.18
N ASP A 384 -1.07 -9.30 -13.17
CA ASP A 384 -1.68 -10.62 -13.03
C ASP A 384 -0.95 -11.44 -11.95
N ALA A 385 0.39 -11.45 -11.96
CA ALA A 385 1.20 -12.15 -10.97
C ALA A 385 0.92 -11.71 -9.52
N LEU A 386 0.61 -10.43 -9.29
CA LEU A 386 0.25 -9.94 -7.96
C LEU A 386 -1.14 -10.43 -7.52
N LEU A 387 -2.13 -10.35 -8.41
CA LEU A 387 -3.49 -10.83 -8.13
C LEU A 387 -3.52 -12.34 -7.91
N ASP A 388 -2.64 -13.04 -8.61
CA ASP A 388 -2.45 -14.48 -8.57
C ASP A 388 -2.00 -15.01 -7.20
N GLU A 389 -1.22 -14.23 -6.46
CA GLU A 389 -0.76 -14.55 -5.11
C GLU A 389 -1.66 -13.96 -4.01
N ALA A 390 -2.50 -12.98 -4.35
CA ALA A 390 -3.44 -12.34 -3.44
C ALA A 390 -4.76 -13.14 -3.28
N THR A 391 -4.70 -14.22 -2.52
CA THR A 391 -5.86 -15.13 -2.28
C THR A 391 -7.13 -14.48 -1.73
N LEU A 392 -7.02 -13.32 -1.08
CA LEU A 392 -8.16 -12.54 -0.56
C LEU A 392 -8.42 -11.26 -1.35
N GLY A 393 -7.75 -11.08 -2.50
CA GLY A 393 -7.73 -9.85 -3.27
C GLY A 393 -6.83 -8.76 -2.68
N ILE A 394 -6.67 -7.68 -3.43
CA ILE A 394 -5.87 -6.50 -3.08
C ILE A 394 -6.78 -5.28 -3.11
N MET A 395 -6.62 -4.38 -2.15
CA MET A 395 -7.33 -3.10 -2.15
C MET A 395 -6.75 -2.18 -3.23
N CYS A 396 -7.61 -1.40 -3.90
CA CYS A 396 -7.18 -0.48 -4.96
C CYS A 396 -6.17 0.55 -4.43
N GLY A 397 -6.30 1.01 -3.19
CA GLY A 397 -5.33 1.87 -2.52
C GLY A 397 -3.97 1.18 -2.37
N THR A 398 -3.96 -0.09 -1.98
CA THR A 398 -2.71 -0.89 -1.91
C THR A 398 -2.10 -1.08 -3.30
N LEU A 399 -2.90 -1.42 -4.31
CA LEU A 399 -2.42 -1.51 -5.71
C LEU A 399 -1.86 -0.18 -6.20
N THR A 400 -2.54 0.93 -5.88
CA THR A 400 -2.10 2.28 -6.22
C THR A 400 -0.73 2.58 -5.61
N HIS A 401 -0.50 2.19 -4.35
CA HIS A 401 0.81 2.35 -3.71
C HIS A 401 1.87 1.41 -4.31
N LEU A 402 1.54 0.14 -4.55
CA LEU A 402 2.51 -0.82 -5.10
C LEU A 402 2.94 -0.47 -6.53
N THR A 403 2.04 0.09 -7.33
CA THR A 403 2.30 0.42 -8.74
C THR A 403 2.73 1.87 -8.93
N GLY A 404 2.40 2.76 -7.99
CA GLY A 404 2.52 4.20 -8.17
C GLY A 404 1.57 4.77 -9.22
N LEU A 405 0.60 4.00 -9.72
CA LEU A 405 -0.34 4.43 -10.75
C LEU A 405 -1.72 4.68 -10.13
N PRO A 406 -2.49 5.67 -10.61
CA PRO A 406 -3.87 5.83 -10.19
C PRO A 406 -4.71 4.63 -10.64
N ALA A 407 -5.73 4.26 -9.86
CA ALA A 407 -6.54 3.06 -10.11
C ALA A 407 -7.14 2.98 -11.53
N HIS A 408 -7.49 4.11 -12.16
CA HIS A 408 -8.03 4.15 -13.52
C HIS A 408 -6.99 3.90 -14.63
N ALA A 409 -5.70 4.01 -14.31
CA ALA A 409 -4.60 3.73 -15.24
C ALA A 409 -4.10 2.30 -15.13
N LEU A 410 -4.60 1.51 -14.17
CA LEU A 410 -4.25 0.12 -14.01
C LEU A 410 -4.97 -0.75 -15.04
N THR A 411 -4.20 -1.41 -15.90
CA THR A 411 -4.72 -2.45 -16.79
C THR A 411 -4.87 -3.74 -16.02
N LEU A 412 -6.06 -3.99 -15.48
CA LEU A 412 -6.36 -5.22 -14.74
C LEU A 412 -6.63 -6.38 -15.72
N PRO A 413 -6.33 -7.63 -15.32
CA PRO A 413 -6.74 -8.81 -16.09
C PRO A 413 -8.24 -8.81 -16.36
N ALA A 414 -8.65 -9.23 -17.55
CA ALA A 414 -10.05 -9.17 -17.99
C ALA A 414 -11.01 -10.01 -17.12
N ASP A 415 -10.50 -11.04 -16.45
CA ASP A 415 -11.27 -11.92 -15.57
C ASP A 415 -11.31 -11.43 -14.11
N ALA A 416 -10.57 -10.37 -13.75
CA ALA A 416 -10.52 -9.84 -12.40
C ALA A 416 -11.92 -9.41 -11.90
N VAL A 417 -12.20 -9.75 -10.64
CA VAL A 417 -13.47 -9.43 -9.98
C VAL A 417 -13.29 -8.16 -9.14
N HIS A 418 -14.15 -7.18 -9.39
CA HIS A 418 -14.22 -5.95 -8.62
C HIS A 418 -15.27 -6.07 -7.53
N ILE A 419 -14.86 -5.82 -6.29
CA ILE A 419 -15.76 -5.79 -5.15
C ILE A 419 -15.81 -4.35 -4.65
N ALA A 420 -16.98 -3.73 -4.82
CA ALA A 420 -17.21 -2.36 -4.37
C ALA A 420 -17.01 -2.25 -2.85
N ALA A 421 -16.44 -1.14 -2.42
CA ALA A 421 -16.38 -0.84 -1.00
C ALA A 421 -17.73 -0.35 -0.48
N THR A 422 -18.06 -0.68 0.77
CA THR A 422 -19.30 -0.24 1.42
C THR A 422 -19.01 0.75 2.55
N GLY A 423 -19.84 1.79 2.70
CA GLY A 423 -19.76 2.74 3.82
C GLY A 423 -18.66 3.80 3.68
N ARG A 424 -17.93 4.13 4.76
CA ARG A 424 -16.91 5.20 4.81
C ARG A 424 -15.67 4.96 3.93
N GLN A 425 -15.54 3.77 3.33
CA GLN A 425 -14.46 3.40 2.42
C GLN A 425 -14.91 3.31 0.96
N ALA A 426 -16.05 3.92 0.59
CA ALA A 426 -16.70 3.77 -0.73
C ALA A 426 -15.75 3.89 -1.95
N ASP A 427 -14.63 4.60 -1.82
CA ASP A 427 -13.66 4.83 -2.90
C ASP A 427 -12.54 3.78 -2.99
N ASP A 428 -12.40 2.83 -2.05
CA ASP A 428 -11.32 1.82 -2.04
C ASP A 428 -11.82 0.40 -2.35
N ALA A 429 -12.19 0.18 -3.61
CA ALA A 429 -12.64 -1.12 -4.11
C ALA A 429 -11.57 -2.22 -3.95
N ARG A 430 -11.99 -3.48 -3.86
CA ARG A 430 -11.09 -4.63 -3.92
C ARG A 430 -11.05 -5.22 -5.31
N VAL A 431 -9.87 -5.65 -5.74
CA VAL A 431 -9.69 -6.47 -6.93
C VAL A 431 -9.20 -7.85 -6.52
N ILE A 432 -9.83 -8.91 -7.04
CA ILE A 432 -9.45 -10.30 -6.77
C ILE A 432 -9.46 -11.10 -8.08
N ALA A 433 -8.49 -12.00 -8.26
CA ALA A 433 -8.48 -12.90 -9.42
C ALA A 433 -9.71 -13.81 -9.42
N ARG A 434 -10.27 -14.10 -10.60
CA ARG A 434 -11.49 -14.93 -10.76
C ARG A 434 -11.40 -16.26 -10.00
N ARG A 435 -10.28 -16.96 -10.17
CA ARG A 435 -10.03 -18.26 -9.51
C ARG A 435 -10.09 -18.20 -7.98
N HIS A 436 -9.63 -17.09 -7.38
CA HIS A 436 -9.65 -16.93 -5.92
C HIS A 436 -11.05 -16.61 -5.43
N TRP A 437 -11.77 -15.79 -6.19
CA TRP A 437 -13.19 -15.52 -5.94
C TRP A 437 -14.02 -16.79 -6.00
N ASP A 438 -13.87 -17.59 -7.06
CA ASP A 438 -14.60 -18.83 -7.25
C ASP A 438 -14.19 -19.89 -6.20
N GLY A 439 -12.90 -19.91 -5.81
CA GLY A 439 -12.43 -20.74 -4.70
C GLY A 439 -13.05 -20.36 -3.35
N LEU A 440 -13.22 -19.07 -3.06
CA LEU A 440 -13.94 -18.60 -1.86
C LEU A 440 -15.42 -18.98 -1.90
N ARG A 441 -16.07 -18.86 -3.07
CA ARG A 441 -17.46 -19.30 -3.27
C ARG A 441 -17.63 -20.78 -3.01
N ALA A 442 -16.77 -21.62 -3.61
CA ALA A 442 -16.77 -23.06 -3.42
C ALA A 442 -16.61 -23.43 -1.94
N ARG A 443 -15.65 -22.81 -1.23
CA ARG A 443 -15.44 -23.04 0.21
C ARG A 443 -16.67 -22.73 1.06
N VAL A 444 -17.45 -21.69 0.72
CA VAL A 444 -18.69 -21.36 1.44
C VAL A 444 -19.75 -22.44 1.20
N LEU A 445 -19.90 -22.89 -0.04
CA LEU A 445 -20.86 -23.94 -0.40
C LEU A 445 -20.49 -25.28 0.26
N ASP A 446 -19.22 -25.66 0.22
CA ASP A 446 -18.71 -26.87 0.87
C ASP A 446 -18.91 -26.83 2.39
N ALA A 447 -18.68 -25.67 3.02
CA ALA A 447 -18.90 -25.49 4.45
C ALA A 447 -20.39 -25.58 4.82
N LEU A 448 -21.29 -25.06 3.98
CA LEU A 448 -22.73 -25.22 4.17
C LEU A 448 -23.17 -26.68 4.00
N ASP A 449 -22.71 -27.36 2.96
CA ASP A 449 -22.98 -28.78 2.74
C ASP A 449 -22.51 -29.64 3.93
N ALA A 450 -21.27 -29.42 4.39
CA ALA A 450 -20.73 -30.12 5.55
C ALA A 450 -21.55 -29.84 6.82
N PHE A 451 -22.00 -28.58 7.01
CA PHE A 451 -22.85 -28.21 8.13
C PHE A 451 -24.19 -28.95 8.10
N HIS A 452 -24.87 -28.97 6.95
CA HIS A 452 -26.17 -29.64 6.80
C HIS A 452 -26.06 -31.16 7.01
N ARG A 453 -24.98 -31.79 6.53
CA ARG A 453 -24.73 -33.22 6.79
C ARG A 453 -24.49 -33.51 8.28
N HIS A 454 -23.81 -32.61 8.99
CA HIS A 454 -23.54 -32.78 10.42
C HIS A 454 -24.74 -32.43 11.30
N SER A 455 -25.61 -31.52 10.86
CA SER A 455 -26.77 -31.05 11.61
C SER A 455 -28.01 -30.91 10.73
N PRO A 456 -28.64 -32.03 10.29
CA PRO A 456 -29.78 -32.00 9.36
C PRO A 456 -31.02 -31.30 9.92
N ASP A 457 -31.20 -31.32 11.24
CA ASP A 457 -32.31 -30.67 11.95
C ASP A 457 -32.12 -29.15 12.17
N GLU A 458 -31.02 -28.57 11.69
CA GLU A 458 -30.77 -27.13 11.69
C GLU A 458 -31.00 -26.57 10.29
N GLN A 459 -31.68 -25.41 10.21
CA GLN A 459 -31.93 -24.74 8.93
C GLN A 459 -30.62 -24.33 8.25
N GLY A 460 -29.62 -23.90 9.03
CA GLY A 460 -28.32 -23.48 8.55
C GLY A 460 -27.60 -22.60 9.59
N PRO A 461 -26.30 -22.32 9.43
CA PRO A 461 -25.57 -21.44 10.34
C PRO A 461 -25.99 -19.97 10.18
N ASP A 462 -25.77 -19.17 11.23
CA ASP A 462 -25.83 -17.72 11.10
C ASP A 462 -24.62 -17.17 10.30
N VAL A 463 -24.72 -15.92 9.84
CA VAL A 463 -23.69 -15.25 9.00
C VAL A 463 -22.30 -15.26 9.65
N ALA A 464 -22.20 -15.04 10.96
CA ALA A 464 -20.92 -14.96 11.66
C ALA A 464 -20.31 -16.35 11.92
N ARG A 465 -21.15 -17.36 12.16
CA ARG A 465 -20.75 -18.76 12.27
C ARG A 465 -20.26 -19.28 10.92
N LEU A 466 -20.98 -18.99 9.84
CA LEU A 466 -20.60 -19.40 8.49
C LEU A 466 -19.23 -18.82 8.08
N ARG A 467 -18.98 -17.53 8.34
CA ARG A 467 -17.66 -16.92 8.09
C ARG A 467 -16.54 -17.65 8.82
N ARG A 468 -16.74 -17.96 10.11
CA ARG A 468 -15.72 -18.62 10.95
C ARG A 468 -15.33 -19.99 10.42
N ILE A 469 -16.28 -20.77 9.90
CA ILE A 469 -16.02 -22.12 9.41
C ILE A 469 -15.54 -22.13 7.94
N ALA A 470 -16.02 -21.21 7.09
CA ALA A 470 -15.71 -21.21 5.68
C ALA A 470 -14.48 -20.35 5.33
N ALA A 471 -14.40 -19.14 5.88
CA ALA A 471 -13.44 -18.11 5.45
C ALA A 471 -13.04 -17.16 6.62
N PRO A 472 -12.36 -17.65 7.66
CA PRO A 472 -12.11 -16.87 8.88
C PRO A 472 -11.20 -15.64 8.68
N LEU A 473 -10.44 -15.59 7.59
CA LEU A 473 -9.49 -14.51 7.28
C LEU A 473 -10.10 -13.39 6.42
N THR A 474 -11.30 -13.56 5.87
CA THR A 474 -11.95 -12.47 5.11
C THR A 474 -12.35 -11.36 6.07
N ASP A 475 -12.25 -10.11 5.66
CA ASP A 475 -12.87 -8.98 6.36
C ASP A 475 -14.40 -8.92 6.12
N ASP A 476 -15.06 -7.97 6.75
CA ASP A 476 -16.51 -7.78 6.68
C ASP A 476 -16.99 -7.42 5.27
N ALA A 477 -16.23 -6.61 4.53
CA ALA A 477 -16.64 -6.12 3.21
C ALA A 477 -16.58 -7.25 2.18
N LEU A 478 -15.46 -7.97 2.13
CA LEU A 478 -15.30 -9.15 1.27
C LEU A 478 -16.30 -10.24 1.64
N TRP A 479 -16.54 -10.48 2.93
CA TRP A 479 -17.52 -11.47 3.36
C TRP A 479 -18.94 -11.13 2.91
N ARG A 480 -19.37 -9.88 3.07
CA ARG A 480 -20.69 -9.42 2.62
C ARG A 480 -20.84 -9.57 1.12
N ALA A 481 -19.87 -9.09 0.34
CA ALA A 481 -19.90 -9.22 -1.11
C ALA A 481 -19.97 -10.70 -1.56
N LEU A 482 -19.24 -11.58 -0.87
CA LEU A 482 -19.27 -13.02 -1.14
C LEU A 482 -20.65 -13.62 -0.85
N THR A 483 -21.25 -13.29 0.30
CA THR A 483 -22.58 -13.80 0.64
C THR A 483 -23.68 -13.22 -0.26
N ASP A 484 -23.62 -11.93 -0.57
CA ASP A 484 -24.61 -11.26 -1.40
C ASP A 484 -24.55 -11.83 -2.83
N ALA A 485 -23.36 -12.00 -3.40
CA ALA A 485 -23.20 -12.64 -4.72
C ALA A 485 -23.73 -14.09 -4.75
N LEU A 486 -23.51 -14.88 -3.69
CA LEU A 486 -24.04 -16.25 -3.61
C LEU A 486 -25.58 -16.28 -3.45
N ILE A 487 -26.16 -15.28 -2.78
CA ILE A 487 -27.62 -15.13 -2.65
C ILE A 487 -28.22 -14.71 -3.99
N ASP A 488 -27.63 -13.71 -4.63
CA ASP A 488 -28.10 -13.17 -5.92
C ASP A 488 -28.02 -14.22 -7.03
N ASP A 489 -26.98 -15.06 -7.01
CA ASP A 489 -26.83 -16.20 -7.92
C ASP A 489 -27.72 -17.40 -7.55
N GLY A 490 -28.51 -17.31 -6.47
CA GLY A 490 -29.41 -18.37 -6.01
C GLY A 490 -28.70 -19.61 -5.47
N MET A 491 -27.40 -19.53 -5.18
CA MET A 491 -26.58 -20.63 -4.69
C MET A 491 -26.75 -20.87 -3.18
N ILE A 492 -27.15 -19.83 -2.44
CA ILE A 492 -27.53 -19.90 -1.03
C ILE A 492 -28.82 -19.11 -0.80
N VAL A 493 -29.60 -19.52 0.20
CA VAL A 493 -30.86 -18.86 0.59
C VAL A 493 -30.73 -18.32 2.00
N ARG A 494 -31.28 -17.13 2.23
CA ARG A 494 -31.37 -16.51 3.55
C ARG A 494 -32.79 -16.63 4.11
N SER A 495 -32.91 -17.38 5.20
CA SER A 495 -34.17 -17.56 5.95
C SER A 495 -34.01 -16.95 7.34
N GLY A 496 -34.35 -15.66 7.46
CA GLY A 496 -34.12 -14.88 8.69
C GLY A 496 -32.62 -14.70 8.98
N PRO A 497 -32.10 -15.13 10.14
CA PRO A 497 -30.67 -15.07 10.45
C PRO A 497 -29.85 -16.20 9.82
N TRP A 498 -30.51 -17.23 9.25
CA TRP A 498 -29.87 -18.46 8.78
C TRP A 498 -29.53 -18.40 7.29
N LEU A 499 -28.37 -18.93 6.92
CA LEU A 499 -27.94 -19.15 5.54
C LEU A 499 -27.89 -20.65 5.26
N HIS A 500 -28.44 -21.09 4.14
CA HIS A 500 -28.48 -22.51 3.78
C HIS A 500 -28.47 -22.73 2.28
N LEU A 501 -28.25 -23.97 1.85
CA LEU A 501 -28.34 -24.35 0.45
C LEU A 501 -29.81 -24.38 0.04
N PRO A 502 -30.18 -24.00 -1.20
CA PRO A 502 -31.55 -24.07 -1.69
C PRO A 502 -32.14 -25.49 -1.60
N SER A 503 -31.29 -26.51 -1.77
CA SER A 503 -31.66 -27.92 -1.66
C SER A 503 -31.86 -28.40 -0.22
N HIS A 504 -31.41 -27.64 0.78
CA HIS A 504 -31.54 -28.01 2.19
C HIS A 504 -32.80 -27.38 2.78
N ALA A 505 -33.68 -28.24 3.27
CA ALA A 505 -34.82 -27.88 4.09
C ALA A 505 -34.82 -28.79 5.32
N VAL A 506 -35.21 -28.26 6.49
CA VAL A 506 -35.41 -29.10 7.68
C VAL A 506 -36.47 -30.15 7.37
N SER A 507 -36.02 -31.40 7.16
CA SER A 507 -36.87 -32.51 6.79
C SER A 507 -37.51 -33.13 8.03
N PHE A 508 -38.83 -33.27 8.01
CA PHE A 508 -39.56 -34.08 8.98
C PHE A 508 -39.57 -35.53 8.51
N ASP A 509 -39.43 -36.49 9.43
CA ASP A 509 -39.83 -37.86 9.13
C ASP A 509 -41.36 -37.94 8.91
N ALA A 510 -41.84 -39.06 8.38
CA ALA A 510 -43.27 -39.22 8.07
C ALA A 510 -44.17 -39.07 9.31
N GLY A 511 -43.68 -39.46 10.50
CA GLY A 511 -44.40 -39.34 11.76
C GLY A 511 -44.44 -37.90 12.26
N GLU A 512 -43.32 -37.18 12.17
CA GLU A 512 -43.19 -35.77 12.47
C GLU A 512 -44.08 -34.92 11.55
N HIS A 513 -44.15 -35.26 10.26
CA HIS A 513 -45.01 -34.55 9.30
C HIS A 513 -46.50 -34.71 9.65
N ALA A 514 -46.92 -35.95 9.96
CA ALA A 514 -48.29 -36.23 10.36
C ALA A 514 -48.65 -35.54 11.69
N LEU A 515 -47.71 -35.48 12.64
CA LEU A 515 -47.92 -34.80 13.91
C LEU A 515 -47.93 -33.27 13.74
N ALA A 516 -47.04 -32.71 12.92
CA ALA A 516 -47.01 -31.27 12.63
C ALA A 516 -48.33 -30.81 11.97
N ALA A 517 -48.87 -31.58 11.04
CA ALA A 517 -50.16 -31.32 10.41
C ALA A 517 -51.33 -31.27 11.41
N ARG A 518 -51.23 -31.98 12.54
CA ARG A 518 -52.21 -31.93 13.64
C ARG A 518 -51.94 -30.79 14.63
N LEU A 519 -50.67 -30.44 14.87
CA LEU A 519 -50.28 -29.43 15.85
C LEU A 519 -50.43 -28.00 15.34
N LEU A 520 -50.04 -27.71 14.09
CA LEU A 520 -50.05 -26.35 13.55
C LEU A 520 -51.44 -25.70 13.57
N PRO A 521 -52.55 -26.38 13.19
CA PRO A 521 -53.89 -25.81 13.30
C PRO A 521 -54.26 -25.47 14.74
N LEU A 522 -53.96 -26.35 15.71
CA LEU A 522 -54.25 -26.12 17.14
C LEU A 522 -53.53 -24.88 17.68
N VAL A 523 -52.30 -24.64 17.23
CA VAL A 523 -51.52 -23.45 17.60
C VAL A 523 -52.07 -22.20 16.91
N ALA A 524 -52.50 -22.30 15.65
CA ALA A 524 -53.08 -21.19 14.90
C ALA A 524 -54.46 -20.76 15.45
N ASP A 525 -55.32 -21.73 15.80
CA ASP A 525 -56.67 -21.52 16.32
C ASP A 525 -56.66 -20.81 17.68
N GLY A 526 -55.64 -21.07 18.50
CA GLY A 526 -55.45 -20.36 19.78
C GLY A 526 -55.11 -18.87 19.62
N ARG A 527 -54.79 -18.42 18.39
CA ARG A 527 -54.57 -17.01 18.03
C ARG A 527 -53.61 -16.33 19.02
N TYR A 528 -54.08 -15.39 19.85
CA TYR A 528 -53.24 -14.64 20.78
C TYR A 528 -52.87 -15.40 22.08
N ASP A 529 -53.54 -16.49 22.41
CA ASP A 529 -53.23 -17.35 23.57
C ASP A 529 -53.23 -18.83 23.15
N PRO A 530 -52.19 -19.29 22.42
CA PRO A 530 -52.10 -20.67 21.97
C PRO A 530 -51.91 -21.64 23.14
N PRO A 531 -52.31 -22.92 22.96
CA PRO A 531 -52.12 -23.96 23.97
C PRO A 531 -50.64 -24.19 24.29
N TRP A 532 -50.34 -24.59 25.54
CA TRP A 532 -48.97 -24.96 25.93
C TRP A 532 -48.60 -26.32 25.34
N VAL A 533 -47.30 -26.64 25.30
CA VAL A 533 -46.81 -27.95 24.84
C VAL A 533 -47.50 -29.12 25.57
N ARG A 534 -47.73 -29.01 26.88
CA ARG A 534 -48.46 -30.03 27.66
C ARG A 534 -49.91 -30.22 27.19
N ASP A 535 -50.57 -29.15 26.77
CA ASP A 535 -51.97 -29.16 26.34
C ASP A 535 -52.06 -29.74 24.91
N LEU A 536 -51.09 -29.38 24.05
CA LEU A 536 -50.89 -29.97 22.73
C LEU A 536 -50.59 -31.48 22.82
N ALA A 537 -49.77 -31.90 23.77
CA ALA A 537 -49.47 -33.30 24.05
C ALA A 537 -50.72 -34.08 24.46
N SER A 538 -51.52 -33.52 25.37
CA SER A 538 -52.80 -34.11 25.77
C SER A 538 -53.80 -34.20 24.62
N ALA A 539 -53.94 -33.14 23.82
CA ALA A 539 -54.86 -33.09 22.69
C ALA A 539 -54.48 -34.05 21.55
N THR A 540 -53.19 -34.33 21.36
CA THR A 540 -52.70 -35.20 20.29
C THR A 540 -52.47 -36.65 20.73
N GLY A 541 -52.44 -36.93 22.04
CA GLY A 541 -52.14 -38.24 22.61
C GLY A 541 -50.66 -38.63 22.48
N VAL A 542 -49.75 -37.66 22.34
CA VAL A 542 -48.31 -37.87 22.14
C VAL A 542 -47.54 -37.42 23.37
N ALA A 543 -46.41 -38.08 23.68
CA ALA A 543 -45.56 -37.71 24.80
C ALA A 543 -45.10 -36.24 24.72
N GLU A 544 -45.10 -35.55 25.86
CA GLU A 544 -44.79 -34.11 25.93
C GLU A 544 -43.41 -33.77 25.37
N ASP A 545 -42.39 -34.59 25.65
CA ASP A 545 -41.03 -34.36 25.13
C ASP A 545 -40.97 -34.47 23.61
N THR A 546 -41.71 -35.41 23.00
CA THR A 546 -41.79 -35.54 21.55
C THR A 546 -42.45 -34.32 20.91
N VAL A 547 -43.56 -33.84 21.48
CA VAL A 547 -44.21 -32.60 21.02
C VAL A 547 -43.26 -31.41 21.20
N ARG A 548 -42.57 -31.31 22.34
CA ARG A 548 -41.61 -30.23 22.59
C ARG A 548 -40.48 -30.21 21.56
N MET A 549 -39.91 -31.37 21.23
CA MET A 549 -38.85 -31.49 20.23
C MET A 549 -39.36 -31.10 18.84
N LEU A 550 -40.54 -31.58 18.43
CA LEU A 550 -41.13 -31.22 17.14
C LEU A 550 -41.48 -29.73 17.07
N MET A 551 -42.05 -29.13 18.12
CA MET A 551 -42.33 -27.69 18.17
C MET A 551 -41.04 -26.85 18.07
N ARG A 552 -39.92 -27.33 18.63
CA ARG A 552 -38.61 -26.69 18.43
C ARG A 552 -38.12 -26.83 16.99
N LYS A 553 -38.31 -27.98 16.33
CA LYS A 553 -37.98 -28.15 14.91
C LYS A 553 -38.84 -27.25 14.01
N LEU A 554 -40.16 -27.19 14.25
CA LEU A 554 -41.08 -26.25 13.59
C LEU A 554 -40.66 -24.79 13.84
N ALA A 555 -40.16 -24.47 15.02
CA ALA A 555 -39.65 -23.13 15.32
C ALA A 555 -38.37 -22.78 14.53
N ARG A 556 -37.50 -23.76 14.29
CA ARG A 556 -36.30 -23.60 13.46
C ARG A 556 -36.63 -23.47 11.97
N ARG A 557 -37.64 -24.20 11.49
CA ARG A 557 -38.19 -24.08 10.14
C ARG A 557 -38.94 -22.75 9.92
N GLY A 558 -39.36 -22.10 11.00
CA GLY A 558 -40.03 -20.80 10.98
C GLY A 558 -41.55 -20.87 10.88
N ASP A 559 -42.15 -22.05 11.05
CA ASP A 559 -43.61 -22.24 11.06
C ASP A 559 -44.23 -21.69 12.37
N VAL A 560 -43.45 -21.74 13.45
CA VAL A 560 -43.84 -21.21 14.77
C VAL A 560 -42.70 -20.40 15.40
N HIS A 561 -43.00 -19.58 16.41
CA HIS A 561 -42.00 -18.86 17.19
C HIS A 561 -42.18 -19.12 18.67
N GLN A 562 -41.08 -19.42 19.35
CA GLN A 562 -41.08 -19.61 20.79
C GLN A 562 -41.05 -18.26 21.53
N VAL A 563 -42.18 -17.87 22.11
CA VAL A 563 -42.29 -16.62 22.89
C VAL A 563 -41.67 -16.83 24.28
N VAL A 564 -42.06 -17.91 24.96
CA VAL A 564 -41.46 -18.38 26.21
C VAL A 564 -41.28 -19.90 26.18
N ARG A 565 -40.57 -20.45 27.16
CA ARG A 565 -40.37 -21.90 27.28
C ARG A 565 -41.72 -22.62 27.20
N ASP A 566 -41.80 -23.62 26.31
CA ASP A 566 -42.98 -24.47 26.08
C ASP A 566 -44.25 -23.75 25.60
N LEU A 567 -44.10 -22.54 25.04
CA LEU A 567 -45.18 -21.79 24.39
C LEU A 567 -44.74 -21.27 23.03
N PHE A 568 -45.48 -21.68 22.00
CA PHE A 568 -45.16 -21.40 20.60
C PHE A 568 -46.35 -20.73 19.92
N TYR A 569 -46.07 -19.74 19.08
CA TYR A 569 -47.06 -19.00 18.31
C TYR A 569 -46.90 -19.31 16.83
N HIS A 570 -47.99 -19.46 16.11
CA HIS A 570 -47.94 -19.61 14.65
C HIS A 570 -47.32 -18.36 14.00
N ARG A 571 -46.55 -18.55 12.91
CA ARG A 571 -45.88 -17.46 12.17
C ARG A 571 -46.85 -16.33 11.83
N ASP A 572 -48.00 -16.65 11.26
CA ASP A 572 -48.99 -15.65 10.84
C ASP A 572 -49.51 -14.82 12.02
N VAL A 573 -49.62 -15.42 13.20
CA VAL A 573 -50.01 -14.71 14.42
C VAL A 573 -48.92 -13.75 14.87
N ILE A 574 -47.65 -14.14 14.81
CA ILE A 574 -46.53 -13.24 15.12
C ILE A 574 -46.52 -12.05 14.17
N VAL A 575 -46.77 -12.26 12.87
CA VAL A 575 -46.91 -11.17 11.89
C VAL A 575 -48.07 -10.25 12.26
N MET A 576 -49.23 -10.80 12.64
CA MET A 576 -50.38 -10.02 13.09
C MET A 576 -50.08 -9.20 14.35
N LEU A 577 -49.40 -9.80 15.34
CA LEU A 577 -49.01 -9.14 16.58
C LEU A 577 -48.00 -8.02 16.32
N ALA A 578 -47.03 -8.22 15.44
CA ALA A 578 -46.08 -7.19 15.05
C ALA A 578 -46.75 -5.98 14.37
N ARG A 579 -47.68 -6.22 13.45
CA ARG A 579 -48.52 -5.18 12.82
C ARG A 579 -49.43 -4.48 13.83
N LEU A 580 -49.90 -5.19 14.85
CA LEU A 580 -50.68 -4.58 15.94
C LEU A 580 -49.79 -3.66 16.79
N ILE A 581 -48.60 -4.14 17.17
CA ILE A 581 -47.61 -3.35 17.93
C ILE A 581 -47.25 -2.08 17.16
N GLU A 582 -46.97 -2.19 15.86
CA GLU A 582 -46.67 -1.04 14.99
C GLU A 582 -47.80 -0.02 14.97
N ARG A 583 -49.04 -0.45 14.69
CA ARG A 583 -50.22 0.44 14.67
C ARG A 583 -50.45 1.12 16.02
N LEU A 584 -50.29 0.41 17.14
CA LEU A 584 -50.47 0.98 18.47
C LEU A 584 -49.33 1.95 18.83
N SER A 585 -48.10 1.62 18.44
CA SER A 585 -46.91 2.45 18.67
C SER A 585 -47.02 3.77 17.91
N HIS A 586 -47.48 3.77 16.66
CA HIS A 586 -47.73 5.00 15.89
C HIS A 586 -48.76 5.92 16.55
N LYS A 587 -49.83 5.37 17.14
CA LYS A 587 -50.82 6.14 17.91
C LYS A 587 -50.23 6.77 19.18
N GLN A 588 -49.09 6.28 19.65
CA GLN A 588 -48.45 6.66 20.90
C GLN A 588 -47.02 7.21 20.72
N ARG A 589 -46.77 7.94 19.62
CA ARG A 589 -45.47 8.59 19.31
C ARG A 589 -44.27 7.64 19.24
N GLY A 590 -44.47 6.44 18.69
CA GLY A 590 -43.42 5.45 18.43
C GLY A 590 -43.10 4.51 19.60
N ALA A 591 -43.88 4.56 20.68
CA ALA A 591 -43.69 3.73 21.86
C ALA A 591 -45.02 3.12 22.33
N LEU A 592 -44.98 1.92 22.92
CA LEU A 592 -46.13 1.17 23.38
C LEU A 592 -45.97 0.75 24.84
N ASP A 593 -46.99 0.97 25.67
CA ASP A 593 -47.05 0.42 27.03
C ASP A 593 -47.78 -0.94 27.09
N ALA A 594 -47.50 -1.72 28.14
CA ALA A 594 -48.05 -3.06 28.29
C ALA A 594 -49.57 -3.09 28.55
N ALA A 595 -50.16 -2.03 29.12
CA ALA A 595 -51.59 -1.96 29.40
C ALA A 595 -52.40 -1.80 28.10
N THR A 596 -51.95 -0.89 27.23
CA THR A 596 -52.53 -0.66 25.90
C THR A 596 -52.46 -1.92 25.04
N PHE A 597 -51.33 -2.63 25.07
CA PHE A 597 -51.19 -3.88 24.33
C PHE A 597 -52.10 -5.00 24.87
N ARG A 598 -52.18 -5.12 26.20
CA ARG A 598 -53.09 -6.05 26.88
C ARG A 598 -54.55 -5.81 26.47
N ASP A 599 -55.00 -4.56 26.53
CA ASP A 599 -56.39 -4.19 26.25
C ASP A 599 -56.74 -4.42 24.77
N ALA A 600 -55.79 -4.20 23.86
CA ALA A 600 -55.96 -4.45 22.43
C ALA A 600 -55.96 -5.94 22.05
N THR A 601 -55.32 -6.80 22.84
CA THR A 601 -55.21 -8.25 22.57
C THR A 601 -56.21 -9.08 23.38
N GLY A 602 -56.85 -8.51 24.41
CA GLY A 602 -57.74 -9.22 25.32
C GLY A 602 -57.01 -10.23 26.23
N LEU A 603 -55.67 -10.17 26.28
CA LEU A 603 -54.84 -11.11 27.04
C LEU A 603 -54.71 -10.71 28.51
N GLY A 604 -54.29 -11.66 29.35
CA GLY A 604 -53.85 -11.34 30.72
C GLY A 604 -52.54 -10.54 30.72
N ARG A 605 -52.32 -9.71 31.76
CA ARG A 605 -51.11 -8.86 31.91
C ARG A 605 -49.81 -9.65 31.73
N LYS A 606 -49.72 -10.85 32.32
CA LYS A 606 -48.53 -11.71 32.22
C LYS A 606 -48.22 -12.10 30.78
N ARG A 607 -49.23 -12.45 29.98
CA ARG A 607 -49.05 -12.88 28.59
C ARG A 607 -48.66 -11.72 27.69
N ALA A 608 -49.33 -10.58 27.84
CA ALA A 608 -49.02 -9.36 27.12
C ALA A 608 -47.53 -8.96 27.27
N ILE A 609 -47.01 -9.02 28.50
CA ILE A 609 -45.59 -8.72 28.80
C ILE A 609 -44.66 -9.73 28.09
N GLN A 610 -44.95 -11.03 28.18
CA GLN A 610 -44.11 -12.07 27.54
C GLN A 610 -43.98 -11.89 26.02
N ILE A 611 -45.07 -11.50 25.35
CA ILE A 611 -45.06 -11.22 23.91
C ILE A 611 -44.20 -9.98 23.60
N LEU A 612 -44.34 -8.91 24.39
CA LEU A 612 -43.55 -7.69 24.20
C LEU A 612 -42.05 -7.96 24.45
N GLU A 613 -41.71 -8.71 25.49
CA GLU A 613 -40.34 -9.17 25.77
C GLU A 613 -39.77 -10.03 24.63
N PHE A 614 -40.60 -10.85 23.98
CA PHE A 614 -40.19 -11.58 22.79
C PHE A 614 -39.82 -10.63 21.64
N PHE A 615 -40.65 -9.60 21.37
CA PHE A 615 -40.36 -8.62 20.33
C PHE A 615 -39.13 -7.75 20.64
N ASP A 616 -38.84 -7.52 21.92
CA ASP A 616 -37.59 -6.90 22.34
C ASP A 616 -36.38 -7.81 22.09
N ARG A 617 -36.50 -9.11 22.43
CA ARG A 617 -35.43 -10.10 22.26
C ARG A 617 -35.07 -10.33 20.79
N VAL A 618 -36.06 -10.39 19.90
CA VAL A 618 -35.80 -10.49 18.46
C VAL A 618 -35.31 -9.16 17.88
N GLY A 619 -35.51 -8.04 18.58
CA GLY A 619 -35.04 -6.72 18.12
C GLY A 619 -36.00 -6.02 17.17
N TYR A 620 -37.30 -6.32 17.26
CA TYR A 620 -38.36 -5.56 16.60
C TYR A 620 -38.74 -4.32 17.43
N THR A 621 -38.81 -4.48 18.75
CA THR A 621 -38.96 -3.39 19.70
C THR A 621 -37.74 -3.28 20.63
N ARG A 622 -37.69 -2.23 21.45
CA ARG A 622 -36.71 -2.05 22.52
C ARG A 622 -37.39 -1.49 23.75
N PHE A 623 -37.33 -2.19 24.87
CA PHE A 623 -37.80 -1.68 26.16
C PHE A 623 -36.90 -0.54 26.67
N HIS A 624 -37.49 0.63 26.91
CA HIS A 624 -36.83 1.79 27.50
C HIS A 624 -37.84 2.70 28.20
N ARG A 625 -37.55 3.04 29.47
CA ARG A 625 -38.41 3.90 30.33
C ARG A 625 -39.87 3.40 30.38
N ASP A 626 -40.04 2.14 30.78
CA ASP A 626 -41.35 1.48 30.95
C ASP A 626 -42.22 1.37 29.69
N ARG A 627 -41.62 1.54 28.50
CA ARG A 627 -42.30 1.46 27.21
C ARG A 627 -41.45 0.72 26.18
N HIS A 628 -42.10 0.08 25.21
CA HIS A 628 -41.46 -0.64 24.12
C HIS A 628 -41.42 0.27 22.88
N TRP A 629 -40.22 0.60 22.41
CA TRP A 629 -39.98 1.49 21.27
C TRP A 629 -39.75 0.70 19.99
N LEU A 630 -40.34 1.14 18.87
CA LEU A 630 -40.18 0.48 17.59
C LEU A 630 -38.79 0.77 16.98
N ARG A 631 -38.11 -0.25 16.44
CA ARG A 631 -36.78 -0.10 15.83
C ARG A 631 -36.87 0.09 14.32
N GLY A 632 -36.48 1.27 13.82
CA GLY A 632 -36.50 1.59 12.38
C GLY A 632 -35.45 0.83 11.55
N ASP A 633 -34.48 0.17 12.17
CA ASP A 633 -33.45 -0.65 11.53
C ASP A 633 -33.80 -2.15 11.49
N SER A 634 -34.95 -2.54 12.04
CA SER A 634 -35.36 -3.95 12.14
C SER A 634 -35.90 -4.49 10.82
N ARG A 635 -35.24 -5.49 10.24
CA ARG A 635 -35.66 -6.19 8.99
C ARG A 635 -36.42 -7.50 9.25
N LEU A 636 -36.86 -7.75 10.48
CA LEU A 636 -37.37 -9.07 10.90
C LEU A 636 -38.67 -9.53 10.24
N LEU A 637 -39.40 -8.62 9.61
CA LEU A 637 -40.66 -8.89 8.91
C LEU A 637 -40.71 -8.05 7.64
N GLY A 638 -39.69 -8.22 6.78
CA GLY A 638 -39.40 -7.35 5.64
C GLY A 638 -40.62 -6.97 4.80
N SER A 639 -40.47 -5.86 4.08
CA SER A 639 -40.94 -5.83 2.70
C SER A 639 -40.36 -7.01 1.94
#